data_AF-A0A438MS60-F1
#
_entry.id   AF-A0A438MS60-F1
#
_cell.length_a   1.000
_cell.length_b   1.000
_cell.length_c   1.000
_cell.angle_alpha   90.00
_cell.angle_beta   90.00
_cell.angle_gamma   90.00
#
_symmetry.space_group_name_H-M   'P 1'
#
loop_
_entity.id
_entity.type
_entity.pdbx_description
1 polymer ?
#
loop_
_entity_poly.entity_id
_entity_poly.type
_entity_poly.pdbx_seq_one_letter_code
_entity_poly.pdbx_strand_id
1 'polypeptide(L)'
;MGGDLNLKKSWHPVLMSNQKKVWEEEQKALEERKKIDQIMKERAEERQIQELEDLQAAAGGSKRQARVEWMYNGPSSGQAGTTEEMEGYLLGKRRIDGLLKGTENQKLEKSATQDSFMAIQNANTARDTAAKIREDPMLAIKKQEQAAYEAMMNDPGMIRSEKRNARSIITVTITTIIDIERIVLETAVEVGTEATREGTGTSTRTDTQTAQGNANVTESQTDIAKTDPDAGGKMTSPQGVIVGEDDRIHHLYPGHDLRHDEKKNRHGRGRGHHTGRESEPQSQKLVDEEVDLALTRPLDAMVTATGGEGDDRAARLAAMQQDATDLDQQREQRLKEIAEREERDRERDDSARMRSSKYGVRAEFVDKFHKKAGEMSLGQRMGRNGVSISVLLARFTEAFIPATVIEWEGDAFEVENLEEICLSYEKNDDVWTRAFLSLVILLQPPTAQHGLVKKGIFSVDKTSFALALGPSVVEKATGRVLPVSKLLLDTHDAFVSGLVPIAKSRLMFAELPTHLGVPVPSRLRLTAPAHKQPLAGLRFAVKDTFALKGLRTGYGNQAWRDHHPPAKVTAPVIELLIEAGAVLVGKVKTTEFAEGLDPNEWTEAPCPVNPRGDEHQKPSSSSTGSAVAAAAYEWLDFSIGTDTGGSIRHPAGVNGLYGQRPSHGIVSLEGVLGATDLFNTVGIFARDVDVFSRVGSHLIRPQPKPFPLPRTKKYKYNLLYPTRAPQITNPDQHHGGQHRWFPHPSVDVSVWTEAEKQIENVVLEIEAKLDCQRIAFNINELWRATPPVGQPRSLDDAVGHVYSAITTASAVHGGIDQFMAEYTKINDGRLPPISDLVRRRLDHGRNLPDKTITLALEAMQAFRTWTETTLFGSYDQEAITVIIFPQACGRPDYRDDIADRTLLFNDTFSIYAFGYLVGCPDYTIPVAEVPYHSKISQQIEYLPVSISLVGRPGTDIELFNILQHLHKTNVISNVEAGPRLFLKPASPPRQLNESEE
;
A
#
# COMPACT_ATOMS: atom_id res chain seq x y z
N MET A 1 -16.69 30.60 -10.69
CA MET A 1 -17.19 29.73 -11.79
C MET A 1 -16.71 28.33 -11.48
N GLY A 2 -17.47 27.25 -11.42
CA GLY A 2 -18.90 26.96 -11.59
C GLY A 2 -18.93 25.44 -11.41
N GLY A 3 -19.39 24.98 -10.25
CA GLY A 3 -19.31 23.57 -9.86
C GLY A 3 -20.07 22.70 -10.85
N ASP A 4 -19.44 21.60 -11.25
CA ASP A 4 -20.02 20.61 -12.16
C ASP A 4 -21.15 19.87 -11.45
N LEU A 5 -22.35 20.45 -11.54
CA LEU A 5 -23.61 19.93 -11.04
C LEU A 5 -24.12 18.69 -11.84
N ASN A 6 -23.38 18.21 -12.84
CA ASN A 6 -23.82 17.10 -13.69
C ASN A 6 -23.40 15.71 -13.22
N LEU A 7 -22.36 15.56 -12.38
CA LEU A 7 -21.99 14.24 -11.85
C LEU A 7 -22.96 13.72 -10.77
N LYS A 8 -23.66 14.61 -10.05
CA LYS A 8 -24.72 14.19 -9.11
C LYS A 8 -26.06 13.90 -9.79
N LYS A 9 -26.19 14.18 -11.09
CA LYS A 9 -27.38 13.84 -11.86
C LYS A 9 -27.25 12.53 -12.63
N SER A 10 -26.03 12.01 -12.87
CA SER A 10 -25.83 10.82 -13.71
C SER A 10 -26.25 9.50 -13.06
N TRP A 11 -26.44 9.47 -11.73
CA TRP A 11 -26.94 8.31 -10.99
C TRP A 11 -28.24 8.65 -10.23
N HIS A 12 -29.21 9.20 -10.96
CA HIS A 12 -30.57 9.34 -10.44
C HIS A 12 -31.37 8.07 -10.77
N PRO A 13 -32.04 7.42 -9.80
CA PRO A 13 -32.77 6.16 -10.01
C PRO A 13 -33.97 6.29 -10.97
N VAL A 14 -34.32 7.52 -11.36
CA VAL A 14 -35.40 7.84 -12.32
C VAL A 14 -34.86 8.02 -13.75
N LEU A 15 -33.54 8.02 -13.97
CA LEU A 15 -32.95 8.12 -15.31
C LEU A 15 -33.07 6.79 -16.07
N MET A 16 -33.70 6.85 -17.24
CA MET A 16 -33.95 5.71 -18.13
C MET A 16 -32.68 4.94 -18.51
N SER A 17 -31.52 5.61 -18.63
CA SER A 17 -30.25 4.93 -18.91
C SER A 17 -29.79 4.02 -17.77
N ASN A 18 -30.14 4.34 -16.52
CA ASN A 18 -29.81 3.55 -15.36
C ASN A 18 -30.89 2.51 -15.07
N GLN A 19 -32.17 2.85 -15.26
CA GLN A 19 -33.27 1.88 -15.16
C GLN A 19 -33.17 0.79 -16.23
N LYS A 20 -32.76 1.15 -17.46
CA LYS A 20 -32.49 0.18 -18.53
C LYS A 20 -31.33 -0.74 -18.20
N LYS A 21 -30.24 -0.22 -17.62
CA LYS A 21 -29.11 -1.06 -17.17
C LYS A 21 -29.51 -2.02 -16.06
N VAL A 22 -30.31 -1.55 -15.09
CA VAL A 22 -30.82 -2.42 -14.02
C VAL A 22 -31.76 -3.48 -14.59
N TRP A 23 -32.67 -3.10 -15.49
CA TRP A 23 -33.58 -4.04 -16.14
C TRP A 23 -32.86 -5.07 -17.01
N GLU A 24 -31.83 -4.68 -17.77
CA GLU A 24 -31.01 -5.59 -18.57
C GLU A 24 -30.25 -6.60 -17.68
N GLU A 25 -29.71 -6.16 -16.54
CA GLU A 25 -29.07 -7.05 -15.57
C GLU A 25 -30.09 -7.95 -14.85
N GLU A 26 -31.27 -7.45 -14.52
CA GLU A 26 -32.36 -8.25 -13.96
C GLU A 26 -32.83 -9.33 -14.94
N GLN A 27 -32.99 -9.02 -16.24
CA GLN A 27 -33.33 -10.02 -17.26
C GLN A 27 -32.26 -11.09 -17.39
N LYS A 28 -30.99 -10.69 -17.37
CA LYS A 28 -29.86 -11.61 -17.44
C LYS A 28 -29.79 -12.54 -16.23
N ALA A 29 -30.02 -12.01 -15.02
CA ALA A 29 -30.12 -12.81 -13.81
C ALA A 29 -31.32 -13.78 -13.85
N LEU A 30 -32.44 -13.38 -14.44
CA LEU A 30 -33.64 -14.20 -14.59
C LEU A 30 -33.41 -15.35 -15.60
N GLU A 31 -32.68 -15.10 -16.69
CA GLU A 31 -32.25 -16.14 -17.63
C GLU A 31 -31.25 -17.13 -17.02
N GLU A 32 -30.28 -16.65 -16.24
CA GLU A 32 -29.34 -17.51 -15.52
C GLU A 32 -30.06 -18.40 -14.50
N ARG A 33 -31.03 -17.83 -13.77
CA ARG A 33 -31.85 -18.59 -12.81
C ARG A 33 -32.71 -19.66 -13.50
N LYS A 34 -33.31 -19.35 -14.66
CA LYS A 34 -34.04 -20.33 -15.48
C LYS A 34 -33.13 -21.47 -15.96
N LYS A 35 -31.89 -21.18 -16.35
CA LYS A 35 -30.92 -22.21 -16.75
C LYS A 35 -30.51 -23.09 -15.57
N ILE A 36 -30.30 -22.50 -14.39
CA ILE A 36 -29.98 -23.25 -13.16
C ILE A 36 -31.15 -24.16 -12.76
N ASP A 37 -32.38 -23.66 -12.80
CA ASP A 37 -33.58 -24.45 -12.48
C ASP A 37 -33.78 -25.59 -13.51
N GLN A 38 -33.47 -25.35 -14.78
CA GLN A 38 -33.51 -26.39 -15.82
C GLN A 38 -32.47 -27.49 -15.56
N ILE A 39 -31.23 -27.14 -15.20
CA ILE A 39 -30.18 -28.10 -14.85
C ILE A 39 -30.51 -28.85 -13.56
N MET A 40 -31.10 -28.18 -12.57
CA MET A 40 -31.56 -28.81 -11.32
C MET A 40 -32.65 -29.85 -11.60
N LYS A 41 -33.59 -29.54 -12.51
CA LYS A 41 -34.67 -30.44 -12.90
C LYS A 41 -34.14 -31.65 -13.68
N GLU A 42 -33.22 -31.43 -14.62
CA GLU A 42 -32.56 -32.51 -15.38
C GLU A 42 -31.81 -33.47 -14.43
N ARG A 43 -31.05 -32.95 -13.45
CA ARG A 43 -30.38 -33.76 -12.42
C ARG A 43 -31.33 -34.47 -11.46
N ALA A 44 -32.53 -33.93 -11.24
CA ALA A 44 -33.55 -34.57 -10.41
C ALA A 44 -34.21 -35.73 -11.18
N GLU A 45 -34.47 -35.53 -12.49
CA GLU A 45 -34.97 -36.58 -13.39
C GLU A 45 -33.95 -37.71 -13.54
N GLU A 46 -32.65 -37.41 -13.70
CA GLU A 46 -31.58 -38.41 -13.71
C GLU A 46 -31.53 -39.22 -12.41
N ARG A 47 -31.66 -38.56 -11.24
CA ARG A 47 -31.69 -39.25 -9.94
C ARG A 47 -32.92 -40.14 -9.77
N GLN A 48 -34.10 -39.69 -10.22
CA GLN A 48 -35.31 -40.51 -10.16
C GLN A 48 -35.21 -41.75 -11.06
N ILE A 49 -34.61 -41.61 -12.25
CA ILE A 49 -34.35 -42.74 -13.14
C ILE A 49 -33.40 -43.73 -12.47
N GLN A 50 -32.34 -43.24 -11.83
CA GLN A 50 -31.36 -44.09 -11.15
C GLN A 50 -31.94 -44.80 -9.92
N GLU A 51 -32.80 -44.13 -9.15
CA GLU A 51 -33.50 -44.71 -8.00
C GLU A 51 -34.51 -45.80 -8.44
N LEU A 52 -35.18 -45.60 -9.59
CA LEU A 52 -36.02 -46.61 -10.23
C LEU A 52 -35.22 -47.83 -10.70
N GLU A 53 -34.03 -47.62 -11.27
CA GLU A 53 -33.13 -48.71 -11.68
C GLU A 53 -32.60 -49.51 -10.48
N ASP A 54 -32.25 -48.84 -9.37
CA ASP A 54 -31.81 -49.49 -8.14
C ASP A 54 -32.94 -50.28 -7.46
N LEU A 55 -34.18 -49.77 -7.48
CA LEU A 55 -35.37 -50.49 -7.04
C LEU A 55 -35.64 -51.75 -7.91
N GLN A 56 -35.40 -51.67 -9.21
CA GLN A 56 -35.57 -52.79 -10.14
C GLN A 56 -34.48 -53.87 -9.95
N ALA A 57 -33.25 -53.45 -9.60
CA ALA A 57 -32.16 -54.35 -9.23
C ALA A 57 -32.39 -55.03 -7.87
N ALA A 58 -32.94 -54.31 -6.88
CA ALA A 58 -33.30 -54.85 -5.58
C ALA A 58 -34.46 -55.87 -5.64
N ALA A 59 -35.35 -55.74 -6.63
CA ALA A 59 -36.44 -56.68 -6.90
C ALA A 59 -36.01 -57.93 -7.70
N GLY A 60 -34.71 -58.14 -7.93
CA GLY A 60 -34.16 -59.35 -8.54
C GLY A 60 -33.96 -59.27 -10.07
N GLY A 61 -34.05 -58.09 -10.68
CA GLY A 61 -33.68 -57.86 -12.08
C GLY A 61 -32.15 -57.81 -12.28
N SER A 62 -31.64 -58.30 -13.40
CA SER A 62 -30.20 -58.27 -13.69
C SER A 62 -29.69 -56.83 -13.88
N LYS A 63 -28.59 -56.49 -13.19
CA LYS A 63 -27.99 -55.15 -13.20
C LYS A 63 -27.40 -54.82 -14.58
N ARG A 64 -27.81 -53.70 -15.18
CA ARG A 64 -27.20 -53.20 -16.44
C ARG A 64 -25.88 -52.50 -16.10
N GLN A 65 -24.79 -52.92 -16.74
CA GLN A 65 -23.45 -52.38 -16.47
C GLN A 65 -23.34 -50.92 -16.92
N ALA A 66 -22.91 -50.04 -16.01
CA ALA A 66 -22.77 -48.61 -16.26
C ALA A 66 -21.61 -48.35 -17.23
N ARG A 67 -21.84 -47.46 -18.22
CA ARG A 67 -20.96 -47.20 -19.37
C ARG A 67 -19.55 -46.69 -19.02
N VAL A 68 -19.33 -46.30 -17.76
CA VAL A 68 -18.06 -45.73 -17.27
C VAL A 68 -17.17 -46.79 -16.61
N GLU A 69 -17.73 -47.90 -16.08
CA GLU A 69 -16.95 -49.01 -15.51
C GLU A 69 -16.23 -49.86 -16.57
N TRP A 70 -16.67 -49.80 -17.83
CA TRP A 70 -15.96 -50.38 -18.98
C TRP A 70 -14.57 -49.74 -19.18
N MET A 71 -14.40 -48.47 -18.80
CA MET A 71 -13.23 -47.67 -19.20
C MET A 71 -12.03 -47.81 -18.26
N TYR A 72 -12.24 -48.36 -17.05
CA TYR A 72 -11.19 -48.56 -16.05
C TYR A 72 -10.75 -50.03 -15.88
N ASN A 73 -11.36 -50.96 -16.63
CA ASN A 73 -10.85 -52.32 -16.74
C ASN A 73 -9.76 -52.38 -17.82
N GLY A 74 -8.53 -52.04 -17.43
CA GLY A 74 -7.34 -52.26 -18.24
C GLY A 74 -7.10 -53.75 -18.52
N PRO A 75 -6.56 -54.11 -19.70
CA PRO A 75 -6.59 -55.47 -20.21
C PRO A 75 -5.51 -56.35 -19.56
N SER A 76 -5.89 -57.11 -18.53
CA SER A 76 -5.15 -58.30 -18.13
C SER A 76 -6.07 -59.52 -18.13
N SER A 77 -6.65 -59.84 -19.29
CA SER A 77 -7.11 -61.20 -19.61
C SER A 77 -7.48 -61.34 -21.10
N GLY A 78 -6.54 -61.84 -21.90
CA GLY A 78 -6.85 -62.73 -23.02
C GLY A 78 -7.11 -62.12 -24.42
N GLN A 79 -6.14 -62.35 -25.31
CA GLN A 79 -6.28 -62.58 -26.76
C GLN A 79 -6.63 -61.42 -27.73
N ALA A 80 -5.55 -60.88 -28.32
CA ALA A 80 -5.26 -60.81 -29.77
C ALA A 80 -6.30 -60.22 -30.76
N GLY A 81 -5.94 -59.07 -31.34
CA GLY A 81 -6.36 -58.70 -32.71
C GLY A 81 -6.40 -57.20 -32.99
N THR A 82 -5.48 -56.73 -33.85
CA THR A 82 -5.52 -55.46 -34.61
C THR A 82 -5.33 -54.13 -33.87
N THR A 83 -4.12 -53.88 -33.35
CA THR A 83 -3.65 -52.54 -32.92
C THR A 83 -2.74 -51.85 -33.94
N GLU A 84 -2.22 -52.56 -34.94
CA GLU A 84 -1.18 -52.00 -35.82
C GLU A 84 -1.74 -51.14 -36.98
N GLU A 85 -3.00 -51.35 -37.39
CA GLU A 85 -3.63 -50.56 -38.46
C GLU A 85 -4.20 -49.21 -37.96
N MET A 86 -4.54 -49.11 -36.68
CA MET A 86 -5.12 -47.90 -36.09
C MET A 86 -4.05 -46.93 -35.56
N GLU A 87 -2.90 -47.45 -35.13
CA GLU A 87 -1.76 -46.65 -34.70
C GLU A 87 -1.09 -45.91 -35.88
N GLY A 88 -1.17 -46.45 -37.10
CA GLY A 88 -0.69 -45.77 -38.32
C GLY A 88 -1.55 -44.57 -38.76
N TYR A 89 -2.84 -44.55 -38.41
CA TYR A 89 -3.77 -43.47 -38.76
C TYR A 89 -3.67 -42.27 -37.81
N LEU A 90 -3.42 -42.51 -36.53
CA LEU A 90 -3.29 -41.46 -35.51
C LEU A 90 -1.93 -40.75 -35.52
N LEU A 91 -0.90 -41.36 -36.12
CA LEU A 91 0.45 -40.79 -36.23
C LEU A 91 0.73 -40.02 -37.54
N GLY A 92 -0.30 -39.72 -38.34
CA GLY A 92 -0.23 -38.72 -39.41
C GLY A 92 0.70 -39.07 -40.59
N LYS A 93 1.04 -40.34 -40.80
CA LYS A 93 1.98 -40.75 -41.86
C LYS A 93 1.38 -40.97 -43.26
N ARG A 94 0.11 -40.65 -43.53
CA ARG A 94 -0.42 -40.48 -44.91
C ARG A 94 -1.85 -39.89 -45.02
N ARG A 95 -2.11 -39.16 -46.12
CA ARG A 95 -3.41 -38.54 -46.49
C ARG A 95 -4.29 -39.50 -47.30
N ILE A 96 -5.61 -39.37 -47.14
CA ILE A 96 -6.63 -40.07 -47.94
C ILE A 96 -7.46 -39.01 -48.67
N ASP A 97 -6.94 -38.52 -49.80
CA ASP A 97 -7.80 -38.02 -50.89
C ASP A 97 -7.88 -39.16 -51.90
N GLY A 98 -9.01 -39.86 -51.93
CA GLY A 98 -9.27 -40.85 -52.98
C GLY A 98 -9.92 -42.15 -52.56
N LEU A 99 -10.96 -42.10 -51.72
CA LEU A 99 -12.02 -43.12 -51.76
C LEU A 99 -13.36 -42.47 -52.10
N LEU A 100 -13.33 -41.66 -53.17
CA LEU A 100 -14.47 -41.41 -54.04
C LEU A 100 -14.11 -41.96 -55.43
N LYS A 101 -14.62 -43.18 -55.68
CA LYS A 101 -14.81 -43.83 -56.99
C LYS A 101 -13.56 -44.16 -57.81
N GLY A 102 -13.34 -45.46 -58.00
CA GLY A 102 -12.41 -45.98 -59.00
C GLY A 102 -13.02 -46.04 -60.39
N THR A 103 -12.14 -46.05 -61.41
CA THR A 103 -12.06 -47.05 -62.49
C THR A 103 -10.83 -46.75 -63.36
N GLU A 104 -10.12 -47.83 -63.75
CA GLU A 104 -9.08 -47.91 -64.79
C GLU A 104 -7.75 -47.15 -64.50
N ASN A 105 -6.55 -47.69 -64.69
CA ASN A 105 -6.11 -48.59 -65.76
C ASN A 105 -4.86 -49.41 -65.41
N GLN A 106 -4.73 -50.53 -66.11
CA GLN A 106 -3.55 -51.38 -66.26
C GLN A 106 -2.32 -50.63 -66.80
N LYS A 107 -1.15 -51.25 -66.56
CA LYS A 107 0.19 -51.01 -67.14
C LYS A 107 1.04 -49.96 -66.44
N LEU A 108 1.90 -50.45 -65.55
CA LEU A 108 3.36 -50.49 -65.70
C LEU A 108 3.89 -51.17 -64.42
N GLU A 109 3.81 -52.49 -64.38
CA GLU A 109 4.98 -53.37 -64.51
C GLU A 109 6.06 -53.16 -63.44
N LYS A 110 6.03 -54.12 -62.51
CA LYS A 110 7.15 -55.00 -62.14
C LYS A 110 8.23 -54.52 -61.18
N SER A 111 8.41 -55.43 -60.22
CA SER A 111 9.65 -55.82 -59.54
C SER A 111 10.19 -54.90 -58.46
N ALA A 112 9.68 -55.17 -57.26
CA ALA A 112 10.51 -55.45 -56.10
C ALA A 112 11.74 -56.31 -56.44
N THR A 113 12.85 -56.08 -55.74
CA THR A 113 13.63 -57.08 -54.97
C THR A 113 14.90 -56.37 -54.43
N GLN A 114 15.01 -56.15 -53.12
CA GLN A 114 15.43 -57.10 -52.08
C GLN A 114 16.96 -57.13 -51.97
N ASP A 115 17.52 -56.60 -50.88
CA ASP A 115 18.35 -57.40 -49.99
C ASP A 115 18.78 -56.69 -48.68
N SER A 116 18.34 -57.31 -47.57
CA SER A 116 19.18 -57.82 -46.48
C SER A 116 19.86 -56.88 -45.46
N PHE A 117 19.27 -56.90 -44.24
CA PHE A 117 19.85 -57.33 -42.96
C PHE A 117 21.07 -56.59 -42.34
N MET A 118 20.83 -55.82 -41.25
CA MET A 118 21.43 -55.95 -39.89
C MET A 118 21.65 -54.62 -39.14
N ALA A 119 21.12 -54.60 -37.92
CA ALA A 119 21.60 -53.99 -36.68
C ALA A 119 21.93 -52.48 -36.56
N ILE A 120 21.32 -51.92 -35.52
CA ILE A 120 21.50 -50.61 -34.88
C ILE A 120 22.91 -50.44 -34.30
N GLN A 121 23.54 -49.27 -34.50
CA GLN A 121 24.13 -48.45 -33.42
C GLN A 121 24.56 -47.03 -33.87
N ASN A 122 23.96 -46.03 -33.19
CA ASN A 122 24.47 -44.71 -32.76
C ASN A 122 25.37 -43.85 -33.68
N ALA A 123 24.88 -42.64 -34.01
CA ALA A 123 25.38 -41.38 -33.44
C ALA A 123 24.86 -40.17 -34.24
N ASN A 124 24.05 -39.32 -33.60
CA ASN A 124 23.78 -37.96 -34.07
C ASN A 124 25.12 -37.21 -34.15
N THR A 125 25.61 -36.98 -35.36
CA THR A 125 26.91 -36.32 -35.56
C THR A 125 26.79 -34.82 -35.37
N ALA A 126 27.80 -34.21 -34.74
CA ALA A 126 27.93 -32.77 -34.49
C ALA A 126 27.85 -31.89 -35.76
N ARG A 127 27.92 -32.52 -36.94
CA ARG A 127 27.79 -31.85 -38.24
C ARG A 127 26.36 -31.42 -38.54
N ASP A 128 25.39 -32.16 -38.01
CA ASP A 128 23.96 -31.96 -38.28
C ASP A 128 23.33 -30.91 -37.34
N THR A 129 23.85 -30.80 -36.12
CA THR A 129 23.59 -29.66 -35.22
C THR A 129 24.29 -28.38 -35.70
N ALA A 130 25.50 -28.48 -36.24
CA ALA A 130 26.22 -27.33 -36.80
C ALA A 130 25.54 -26.75 -38.06
N ALA A 131 24.90 -27.58 -38.89
CA ALA A 131 24.12 -27.11 -40.04
C ALA A 131 22.86 -26.34 -39.60
N LYS A 132 22.13 -26.86 -38.60
CA LYS A 132 20.92 -26.21 -38.07
C LYS A 132 21.20 -24.89 -37.32
N ILE A 133 22.34 -24.78 -36.65
CA ILE A 133 22.80 -23.53 -36.02
C ILE A 133 23.25 -22.50 -37.07
N ARG A 134 23.80 -22.96 -38.21
CA ARG A 134 24.26 -22.07 -39.28
C ARG A 134 23.12 -21.41 -40.06
N GLU A 135 21.95 -22.04 -40.11
CA GLU A 135 20.76 -21.54 -40.84
C GLU A 135 19.71 -20.87 -39.95
N ASP A 136 20.03 -20.61 -38.67
CA ASP A 136 19.13 -19.90 -37.76
C ASP A 136 19.06 -18.39 -38.11
N PRO A 137 17.89 -17.87 -38.53
CA PRO A 137 17.72 -16.46 -38.90
C PRO A 137 17.99 -15.51 -37.73
N MET A 138 17.84 -15.94 -36.47
CA MET A 138 18.18 -15.11 -35.30
C MET A 138 19.69 -15.01 -35.08
N LEU A 139 20.46 -16.06 -35.39
CA LEU A 139 21.92 -16.04 -35.32
C LEU A 139 22.52 -15.19 -36.44
N ALA A 140 21.89 -15.17 -37.61
CA ALA A 140 22.29 -14.32 -38.74
C ALA A 140 22.10 -12.82 -38.44
N ILE A 141 20.97 -12.44 -37.82
CA ILE A 141 20.71 -11.07 -37.37
C ILE A 141 21.71 -10.66 -36.29
N LYS A 142 21.96 -11.53 -35.31
CA LYS A 142 22.92 -11.26 -34.24
C LYS A 142 24.37 -11.14 -34.74
N LYS A 143 24.75 -11.90 -35.76
CA LYS A 143 26.04 -11.74 -36.45
C LYS A 143 26.13 -10.43 -37.24
N GLN A 144 25.04 -9.97 -37.85
CA GLN A 144 24.99 -8.67 -38.50
C GLN A 144 25.13 -7.51 -37.50
N GLU A 145 24.47 -7.61 -36.34
CA GLU A 145 24.61 -6.62 -35.26
C GLU A 145 26.03 -6.61 -34.67
N GLN A 146 26.63 -7.78 -34.47
CA GLN A 146 27.98 -7.89 -33.93
C GLN A 146 29.04 -7.40 -34.94
N ALA A 147 28.86 -7.67 -36.23
CA ALA A 147 29.72 -7.14 -37.29
C ALA A 147 29.56 -5.62 -37.45
N ALA A 148 28.35 -5.08 -37.27
CA ALA A 148 28.12 -3.64 -37.24
C ALA A 148 28.78 -2.99 -36.02
N TYR A 149 28.74 -3.65 -34.86
CA TYR A 149 29.39 -3.19 -33.63
C TYR A 149 30.93 -3.22 -33.73
N GLU A 150 31.50 -4.27 -34.31
CA GLU A 150 32.95 -4.38 -34.54
C GLU A 150 33.45 -3.40 -35.61
N ALA A 151 32.64 -3.11 -36.64
CA ALA A 151 32.92 -2.05 -37.60
C ALA A 151 32.85 -0.66 -36.96
N MET A 152 31.95 -0.47 -35.98
CA MET A 152 31.83 0.77 -35.19
C MET A 152 33.03 0.96 -34.25
N MET A 153 33.54 -0.11 -33.63
CA MET A 153 34.70 -0.08 -32.73
C MET A 153 36.05 0.11 -33.44
N ASN A 154 36.14 -0.20 -34.74
CA ASN A 154 37.40 -0.11 -35.50
C ASN A 154 37.57 1.20 -36.29
N ASP A 155 36.65 2.16 -36.18
CA ASP A 155 36.78 3.49 -36.81
C ASP A 155 37.63 4.44 -35.92
N PRO A 156 38.88 4.76 -36.33
CA PRO A 156 39.76 5.64 -35.56
C PRO A 156 39.28 7.10 -35.51
N GLY A 157 38.41 7.51 -36.45
CA GLY A 157 37.83 8.85 -36.53
C GLY A 157 36.76 9.08 -35.46
N MET A 158 35.97 8.05 -35.18
CA MET A 158 34.89 8.11 -34.20
C MET A 158 35.38 8.00 -32.76
N ILE A 159 36.41 7.18 -32.48
CA ILE A 159 37.04 7.15 -31.13
C ILE A 159 37.70 8.50 -30.80
N ARG A 160 38.27 9.19 -31.79
CA ARG A 160 38.78 10.56 -31.62
C ARG A 160 37.67 11.58 -31.45
N SER A 161 36.52 11.43 -32.11
CA SER A 161 35.38 12.33 -31.94
C SER A 161 34.69 12.11 -30.58
N GLU A 162 34.60 10.88 -30.08
CA GLU A 162 34.09 10.57 -28.74
C GLU A 162 35.03 11.02 -27.62
N LYS A 163 36.35 10.87 -27.77
CA LYS A 163 37.32 11.45 -26.79
C LYS A 163 37.37 12.97 -26.83
N ARG A 164 37.13 13.59 -27.99
CA ARG A 164 37.02 15.05 -28.13
C ARG A 164 35.67 15.56 -27.61
N ASN A 165 34.60 14.79 -27.75
CA ASN A 165 33.29 15.05 -27.15
C ASN A 165 33.32 14.85 -25.63
N ALA A 166 33.94 13.80 -25.10
CA ALA A 166 34.10 13.62 -23.66
C ALA A 166 34.90 14.78 -23.02
N ARG A 167 35.95 15.25 -23.72
CA ARG A 167 36.72 16.44 -23.29
C ARG A 167 35.93 17.74 -23.43
N SER A 168 35.11 17.92 -24.47
CA SER A 168 34.26 19.12 -24.60
C SER A 168 33.08 19.09 -23.62
N ILE A 169 32.51 17.92 -23.31
CA ILE A 169 31.48 17.68 -22.29
C ILE A 169 32.04 18.07 -20.92
N ILE A 170 33.21 17.56 -20.53
CA ILE A 170 33.87 17.96 -19.27
C ILE A 170 34.14 19.47 -19.26
N THR A 171 34.54 20.07 -20.37
CA THR A 171 34.85 21.51 -20.44
C THR A 171 33.61 22.39 -20.37
N VAL A 172 32.48 22.00 -21.00
CA VAL A 172 31.22 22.77 -21.03
C VAL A 172 30.45 22.64 -19.71
N THR A 173 30.42 21.45 -19.11
CA THR A 173 29.79 21.25 -17.79
C THR A 173 30.57 21.98 -16.70
N ILE A 174 31.92 21.94 -16.76
CA ILE A 174 32.78 22.71 -15.85
C ILE A 174 32.63 24.22 -16.08
N THR A 175 32.57 24.73 -17.33
CA THR A 175 32.40 26.18 -17.55
C THR A 175 31.02 26.70 -17.15
N THR A 176 29.95 25.90 -17.28
CA THR A 176 28.60 26.34 -16.87
C THR A 176 28.42 26.27 -15.35
N ILE A 177 29.00 25.25 -14.68
CA ILE A 177 29.05 25.15 -13.22
C ILE A 177 29.95 26.26 -12.66
N ILE A 178 31.13 26.47 -13.24
CA ILE A 178 32.03 27.57 -12.85
C ILE A 178 31.37 28.92 -13.09
N ASP A 179 30.63 29.16 -14.18
CA ASP A 179 29.96 30.43 -14.40
C ASP A 179 28.83 30.67 -13.37
N ILE A 180 28.12 29.62 -12.92
CA ILE A 180 27.08 29.75 -11.88
C ILE A 180 27.71 29.90 -10.49
N GLU A 181 28.71 29.08 -10.13
CA GLU A 181 29.45 29.17 -8.87
C GLU A 181 30.23 30.48 -8.75
N ARG A 182 30.84 30.95 -9.85
CA ARG A 182 31.54 32.24 -9.92
C ARG A 182 30.56 33.41 -9.80
N ILE A 183 29.35 33.30 -10.36
CA ILE A 183 28.29 34.29 -10.13
C ILE A 183 27.86 34.29 -8.66
N VAL A 184 27.68 33.13 -8.02
CA VAL A 184 27.32 33.05 -6.59
C VAL A 184 28.44 33.59 -5.68
N LEU A 185 29.71 33.34 -6.03
CA LEU A 185 30.88 33.81 -5.29
C LEU A 185 31.17 35.30 -5.51
N GLU A 186 30.99 35.84 -6.72
CA GLU A 186 31.17 37.28 -7.02
C GLU A 186 30.11 38.14 -6.29
N THR A 187 28.85 37.68 -6.17
CA THR A 187 27.82 38.41 -5.40
C THR A 187 28.00 38.30 -3.89
N ALA A 188 28.53 37.19 -3.36
CA ALA A 188 28.84 37.04 -1.94
C ALA A 188 29.93 38.04 -1.47
N VAL A 189 30.83 38.43 -2.38
CA VAL A 189 31.87 39.45 -2.14
C VAL A 189 31.30 40.87 -2.25
N GLU A 190 30.29 41.11 -3.10
CA GLU A 190 29.60 42.41 -3.20
C GLU A 190 28.69 42.68 -1.99
N VAL A 191 27.98 41.68 -1.46
CA VAL A 191 27.15 41.83 -0.25
C VAL A 191 28.01 42.04 1.01
N GLY A 192 29.18 41.40 1.09
CA GLY A 192 30.18 41.67 2.15
C GLY A 192 30.80 43.07 2.08
N THR A 193 30.81 43.69 0.90
CA THR A 193 31.34 45.06 0.69
C THR A 193 30.26 46.15 0.79
N GLU A 194 28.97 45.82 0.66
CA GLU A 194 27.85 46.72 1.00
C GLU A 194 27.54 46.74 2.51
N ALA A 195 27.69 45.60 3.21
CA ALA A 195 27.59 45.56 4.68
C ALA A 195 28.73 46.34 5.40
N THR A 196 29.79 46.72 4.68
CA THR A 196 30.86 47.60 5.16
C THR A 196 30.77 49.05 4.63
N ARG A 197 29.75 49.37 3.81
CA ARG A 197 29.53 50.71 3.23
C ARG A 197 28.40 51.52 3.86
N GLU A 198 27.60 50.95 4.75
CA GLU A 198 26.80 51.72 5.73
C GLU A 198 27.61 51.97 7.00
N GLY A 199 28.61 52.84 6.90
CA GLY A 199 29.47 53.14 8.05
C GLY A 199 30.63 54.06 7.75
N THR A 200 30.40 55.21 7.09
CA THR A 200 31.40 56.29 7.12
C THR A 200 30.78 57.64 7.47
N GLY A 201 30.98 58.05 8.71
CA GLY A 201 31.06 59.44 9.11
C GLY A 201 32.51 59.81 9.39
N THR A 202 33.05 60.72 8.56
CA THR A 202 34.16 61.66 8.80
C THR A 202 35.60 61.15 9.06
N SER A 203 36.50 61.33 8.09
CA SER A 203 37.46 62.46 8.03
C SER A 203 38.83 62.12 7.37
N THR A 204 39.14 62.89 6.32
CA THR A 204 40.46 63.41 5.87
C THR A 204 41.64 62.48 5.50
N ARG A 205 41.95 62.49 4.18
CA ARG A 205 43.21 62.92 3.52
C ARG A 205 44.53 62.20 3.90
N THR A 206 45.16 61.46 2.97
CA THR A 206 46.22 61.88 2.00
C THR A 206 46.88 60.68 1.33
N ASP A 207 46.94 60.74 0.00
CA ASP A 207 48.01 60.37 -0.95
C ASP A 207 48.91 59.10 -0.83
N THR A 208 49.15 58.60 -2.06
CA THR A 208 50.36 57.94 -2.60
C THR A 208 50.52 56.41 -2.56
N GLN A 209 50.26 55.84 -3.76
CA GLN A 209 51.18 55.06 -4.61
C GLN A 209 51.69 53.66 -4.19
N THR A 210 51.19 52.68 -4.96
CA THR A 210 51.91 51.58 -5.66
C THR A 210 53.00 50.78 -4.93
N ALA A 211 52.79 49.47 -4.81
CA ALA A 211 53.62 48.46 -5.50
C ALA A 211 53.07 47.03 -5.33
N GLN A 212 53.15 46.28 -6.42
CA GLN A 212 52.86 44.86 -6.59
C GLN A 212 53.79 43.96 -5.76
N GLY A 213 53.34 42.75 -5.43
CA GLY A 213 54.22 41.70 -4.93
C GLY A 213 53.52 40.38 -4.64
N ASN A 214 53.41 39.53 -5.66
CA ASN A 214 53.06 38.10 -5.60
C ASN A 214 53.85 37.33 -4.53
N ALA A 215 53.21 36.34 -3.88
CA ALA A 215 53.70 34.95 -3.86
C ALA A 215 52.75 34.01 -3.07
N ASN A 216 51.99 33.20 -3.80
CA ASN A 216 52.20 31.75 -3.95
C ASN A 216 52.72 30.92 -2.75
N VAL A 217 52.07 29.74 -2.55
CA VAL A 217 52.65 28.39 -2.31
C VAL A 217 52.26 27.67 -1.00
N THR A 218 51.35 26.70 -1.22
CA THR A 218 51.30 25.27 -0.80
C THR A 218 51.61 24.78 0.63
N GLU A 219 50.72 23.87 1.04
CA GLU A 219 50.97 22.53 1.60
C GLU A 219 51.67 22.34 2.95
N SER A 220 50.86 21.73 3.84
CA SER A 220 51.16 20.48 4.56
C SER A 220 51.89 20.53 5.90
N GLN A 221 51.17 19.93 6.87
CA GLN A 221 51.63 18.89 7.79
C GLN A 221 52.54 19.26 8.98
N THR A 222 51.94 19.02 10.16
CA THR A 222 52.43 18.21 11.29
C THR A 222 53.55 18.73 12.19
N ASP A 223 53.15 18.79 13.47
CA ASP A 223 53.77 18.12 14.63
C ASP A 223 54.50 18.96 15.71
N ILE A 224 53.84 18.94 16.88
CA ILE A 224 54.36 18.50 18.19
C ILE A 224 55.60 19.22 18.73
N ALA A 225 55.44 19.93 19.86
CA ALA A 225 56.16 19.59 21.11
C ALA A 225 55.57 20.30 22.35
N LYS A 226 55.45 19.48 23.40
CA LYS A 226 55.06 19.68 24.80
C LYS A 226 55.78 20.86 25.51
N THR A 227 55.14 21.40 26.55
CA THR A 227 55.60 21.31 27.97
C THR A 227 54.63 22.06 28.92
N ASP A 228 54.27 21.38 30.01
CA ASP A 228 53.60 21.89 31.23
C ASP A 228 54.62 22.64 32.14
N PRO A 229 54.30 23.32 33.28
CA PRO A 229 53.33 22.86 34.29
C PRO A 229 52.56 23.90 35.18
N ASP A 230 51.54 23.37 35.87
CA ASP A 230 51.11 23.56 37.28
C ASP A 230 50.31 24.77 37.84
N ALA A 231 49.51 24.41 38.88
CA ALA A 231 48.98 25.18 40.02
C ALA A 231 47.53 25.77 40.01
N GLY A 232 46.58 24.99 40.55
CA GLY A 232 45.98 25.19 41.89
C GLY A 232 45.00 26.35 42.19
N GLY A 233 43.77 26.00 42.63
CA GLY A 233 42.86 26.94 43.32
C GLY A 233 41.57 26.31 43.89
N LYS A 234 41.61 25.92 45.19
CA LYS A 234 40.51 25.41 46.04
C LYS A 234 39.46 26.50 46.35
N MET A 235 38.14 26.23 46.31
CA MET A 235 37.25 25.49 47.24
C MET A 235 36.76 26.33 48.46
N THR A 236 35.42 26.49 48.57
CA THR A 236 34.54 26.20 49.74
C THR A 236 33.44 27.24 50.03
N SER A 237 32.21 26.71 50.14
CA SER A 237 31.00 27.22 50.82
C SER A 237 31.06 26.89 52.33
N PRO A 238 30.13 27.33 53.24
CA PRO A 238 28.82 26.67 53.40
C PRO A 238 27.64 27.45 54.10
N GLN A 239 26.41 26.99 53.81
CA GLN A 239 25.19 26.75 54.63
C GLN A 239 24.77 27.60 55.87
N GLY A 240 23.44 27.82 56.01
CA GLY A 240 22.72 28.08 57.28
C GLY A 240 21.25 28.49 57.11
N VAL A 241 20.34 27.97 57.94
CA VAL A 241 18.86 27.90 57.79
C VAL A 241 18.13 28.54 59.01
N ILE A 242 16.84 28.91 58.88
CA ILE A 242 15.70 28.86 59.88
C ILE A 242 15.04 30.20 60.37
N VAL A 243 13.80 30.45 59.87
CA VAL A 243 12.48 30.87 60.46
C VAL A 243 12.26 32.17 61.30
N GLY A 244 11.21 32.96 60.95
CA GLY A 244 10.22 33.52 61.92
C GLY A 244 9.63 34.95 61.74
N GLU A 245 8.29 35.04 61.62
CA GLU A 245 7.30 36.05 62.14
C GLU A 245 6.75 37.29 61.35
N ASP A 246 5.41 37.27 61.22
CA ASP A 246 4.26 38.23 61.12
C ASP A 246 4.36 39.74 60.76
N ASP A 247 3.40 40.21 59.91
CA ASP A 247 2.36 41.21 60.28
C ASP A 247 1.30 41.50 59.16
N ARG A 248 0.06 41.86 59.55
CA ARG A 248 -1.10 42.25 58.68
C ARG A 248 -1.54 43.70 58.92
N ILE A 249 -1.99 44.49 57.91
CA ILE A 249 -3.00 45.59 58.04
C ILE A 249 -3.82 45.82 56.73
N HIS A 250 -5.09 46.23 56.92
CA HIS A 250 -6.27 46.50 56.04
C HIS A 250 -6.28 47.73 55.08
N HIS A 251 -7.21 47.76 54.10
CA HIS A 251 -8.20 48.84 53.76
C HIS A 251 -9.01 48.47 52.46
N LEU A 252 -10.33 48.20 52.48
CA LEU A 252 -11.56 49.05 52.36
C LEU A 252 -11.92 49.64 50.96
N TYR A 253 -13.16 49.33 50.51
CA TYR A 253 -14.07 49.79 49.41
C TYR A 253 -13.98 51.27 48.92
N PRO A 254 -14.60 51.71 47.78
CA PRO A 254 -15.92 51.37 47.18
C PRO A 254 -15.94 51.28 45.62
N GLY A 255 -17.01 51.09 44.85
CA GLY A 255 -18.47 51.10 45.04
C GLY A 255 -19.22 50.87 43.70
N HIS A 256 -20.50 50.57 43.83
CA HIS A 256 -21.54 50.36 42.79
C HIS A 256 -21.88 51.62 41.95
N ASP A 257 -22.29 51.43 40.69
CA ASP A 257 -23.60 51.84 40.11
C ASP A 257 -23.65 51.49 38.60
N LEU A 258 -24.56 50.63 38.13
CA LEU A 258 -25.98 50.83 37.75
C LEU A 258 -26.23 51.54 36.39
N ARG A 259 -26.81 50.74 35.47
CA ARG A 259 -27.91 51.02 34.51
C ARG A 259 -27.93 52.35 33.74
N HIS A 260 -28.07 52.30 32.40
CA HIS A 260 -29.33 52.49 31.66
C HIS A 260 -29.15 52.76 30.15
N ASP A 261 -30.17 52.34 29.40
CA ASP A 261 -30.77 52.96 28.21
C ASP A 261 -30.25 52.76 26.77
N GLU A 262 -31.02 51.93 26.06
CA GLU A 262 -31.97 52.32 24.99
C GLU A 262 -31.58 53.34 23.89
N LYS A 263 -31.83 52.85 22.66
CA LYS A 263 -32.54 53.50 21.53
C LYS A 263 -31.80 54.45 20.54
N LYS A 264 -31.88 53.97 19.29
CA LYS A 264 -32.45 54.61 18.08
C LYS A 264 -31.59 55.53 17.19
N ASN A 265 -31.52 55.06 15.94
CA ASN A 265 -32.08 55.65 14.70
C ASN A 265 -31.15 56.27 13.64
N ARG A 266 -31.30 55.67 12.44
CA ARG A 266 -31.57 56.25 11.10
C ARG A 266 -30.42 56.97 10.39
N HIS A 267 -30.24 56.65 9.11
CA HIS A 267 -30.71 57.30 7.87
C HIS A 267 -30.54 56.24 6.74
N GLY A 268 -31.36 56.01 5.71
CA GLY A 268 -32.50 56.70 5.13
C GLY A 268 -32.28 56.94 3.61
N ARG A 269 -33.19 56.39 2.77
CA ARG A 269 -33.49 56.65 1.31
C ARG A 269 -33.06 55.53 0.34
N GLY A 270 -33.91 55.00 -0.55
CA GLY A 270 -35.35 55.19 -0.78
C GLY A 270 -35.77 54.87 -2.23
N ARG A 271 -36.89 54.11 -2.36
CA ARG A 271 -37.95 54.10 -3.40
C ARG A 271 -37.57 53.71 -4.85
N GLY A 272 -38.37 52.96 -5.63
CA GLY A 272 -39.81 52.62 -5.65
C GLY A 272 -40.27 52.69 -7.13
N HIS A 273 -41.10 51.82 -7.71
CA HIS A 273 -42.55 51.57 -7.54
C HIS A 273 -42.96 50.36 -8.44
N HIS A 274 -43.84 49.41 -8.06
CA HIS A 274 -45.32 49.49 -7.83
C HIS A 274 -46.13 49.70 -9.13
N THR A 275 -47.27 49.05 -9.41
CA THR A 275 -48.37 48.49 -8.58
C THR A 275 -49.30 47.60 -9.44
N GLY A 276 -50.12 46.76 -8.78
CA GLY A 276 -51.46 46.41 -9.25
C GLY A 276 -52.12 45.34 -8.37
N ARG A 277 -53.12 45.72 -7.56
CA ARG A 277 -53.86 44.91 -6.56
C ARG A 277 -55.36 45.05 -6.85
N GLU A 278 -56.18 44.21 -6.20
CA GLU A 278 -57.67 44.17 -6.08
C GLU A 278 -58.27 43.02 -6.92
N SER A 279 -59.24 42.21 -6.49
CA SER A 279 -60.14 42.14 -5.33
C SER A 279 -60.91 40.79 -5.39
N GLU A 280 -61.23 40.15 -4.27
CA GLU A 280 -62.26 39.06 -4.15
C GLU A 280 -63.70 39.64 -4.23
N PRO A 281 -64.79 38.89 -4.58
CA PRO A 281 -65.23 37.66 -3.88
C PRO A 281 -66.10 36.59 -4.65
N GLN A 282 -66.41 35.50 -3.94
CA GLN A 282 -67.64 34.65 -3.94
C GLN A 282 -67.89 33.49 -4.97
N SER A 283 -67.73 32.26 -4.44
CA SER A 283 -68.76 31.21 -4.22
C SER A 283 -69.15 30.15 -5.28
N GLN A 284 -69.04 28.88 -4.81
CA GLN A 284 -69.84 27.66 -5.10
C GLN A 284 -69.58 26.91 -6.41
N LYS A 285 -69.38 25.57 -6.48
CA LYS A 285 -69.77 24.46 -5.58
C LYS A 285 -69.07 23.14 -6.00
N LEU A 286 -68.80 22.27 -5.00
CA LEU A 286 -68.84 20.77 -4.99
C LEU A 286 -67.69 20.04 -5.75
N VAL A 287 -67.04 18.99 -5.23
CA VAL A 287 -67.43 17.92 -4.27
C VAL A 287 -66.18 17.48 -3.47
N ASP A 288 -66.41 17.07 -2.23
CA ASP A 288 -65.53 16.38 -1.27
C ASP A 288 -64.81 15.14 -1.88
N GLU A 289 -63.73 14.57 -1.36
CA GLU A 289 -63.43 14.25 0.04
C GLU A 289 -61.94 13.80 0.18
N GLU A 290 -61.37 14.03 1.37
CA GLU A 290 -60.00 13.76 1.85
C GLU A 290 -59.50 12.31 1.73
N VAL A 291 -58.18 12.15 1.55
CA VAL A 291 -57.34 11.32 2.46
C VAL A 291 -55.93 11.93 2.53
N ASP A 292 -55.54 12.41 3.71
CA ASP A 292 -54.17 12.81 4.05
C ASP A 292 -53.58 11.88 5.12
N LEU A 293 -52.25 11.82 5.13
CA LEU A 293 -51.38 10.96 5.90
C LEU A 293 -51.58 11.04 7.43
N ALA A 294 -51.40 9.90 8.13
CA ALA A 294 -50.55 9.85 9.33
C ALA A 294 -50.18 8.43 9.76
N LEU A 295 -48.90 8.30 10.11
CA LEU A 295 -48.26 7.20 10.84
C LEU A 295 -48.93 6.93 12.20
N THR A 296 -49.07 5.66 12.56
CA THR A 296 -48.78 5.11 13.90
C THR A 296 -48.85 3.57 13.85
N ARG A 297 -47.85 2.88 14.42
CA ARG A 297 -47.93 1.46 14.79
C ARG A 297 -48.24 1.36 16.28
N PRO A 298 -49.01 0.34 16.72
CA PRO A 298 -48.85 -0.21 18.05
C PRO A 298 -48.57 -1.73 18.06
N LEU A 299 -47.96 -2.15 19.17
CA LEU A 299 -47.63 -3.50 19.59
C LEU A 299 -48.84 -4.28 20.16
N ASP A 300 -48.67 -5.61 20.17
CA ASP A 300 -49.24 -6.66 21.06
C ASP A 300 -50.59 -7.36 20.81
N ALA A 301 -50.56 -8.67 21.17
CA ALA A 301 -51.62 -9.61 21.56
C ALA A 301 -52.19 -10.64 20.53
N MET A 302 -51.42 -11.71 20.30
CA MET A 302 -51.68 -13.13 20.62
C MET A 302 -53.13 -13.73 20.76
N VAL A 303 -53.30 -14.93 20.17
CA VAL A 303 -54.09 -16.17 20.52
C VAL A 303 -55.47 -16.47 19.87
N THR A 304 -55.60 -17.75 19.44
CA THR A 304 -56.78 -18.62 19.14
C THR A 304 -57.39 -18.52 17.73
N ALA A 305 -57.82 -19.58 17.01
CA ALA A 305 -57.68 -21.04 17.11
C ALA A 305 -58.22 -21.66 15.79
N THR A 306 -57.67 -22.82 15.41
CA THR A 306 -58.31 -23.94 14.65
C THR A 306 -58.88 -23.77 13.23
N GLY A 307 -58.32 -24.56 12.30
CA GLY A 307 -59.08 -25.42 11.38
C GLY A 307 -59.31 -24.88 9.96
N GLY A 308 -58.68 -25.51 8.96
CA GLY A 308 -59.02 -25.36 7.53
C GLY A 308 -57.84 -25.07 6.60
N GLU A 309 -56.74 -25.82 6.72
CA GLU A 309 -55.58 -25.67 5.82
C GLU A 309 -55.75 -26.54 4.57
N GLY A 310 -55.94 -25.89 3.42
CA GLY A 310 -55.90 -26.53 2.11
C GLY A 310 -56.28 -25.54 0.99
N ASP A 311 -57.53 -25.11 0.96
CA ASP A 311 -58.07 -24.35 -0.18
C ASP A 311 -57.81 -22.83 -0.12
N ASP A 312 -57.70 -22.23 1.06
CA ASP A 312 -57.56 -20.78 1.20
C ASP A 312 -56.15 -20.25 0.85
N ARG A 313 -55.12 -21.12 0.88
CA ARG A 313 -53.75 -20.75 0.52
C ARG A 313 -53.53 -20.78 -1.00
N ALA A 314 -54.17 -21.72 -1.69
CA ALA A 314 -54.12 -21.82 -3.15
C ALA A 314 -54.88 -20.67 -3.82
N ALA A 315 -56.05 -20.30 -3.29
CA ALA A 315 -56.82 -19.15 -3.79
C ALA A 315 -56.08 -17.81 -3.59
N ARG A 316 -55.41 -17.61 -2.44
CA ARG A 316 -54.61 -16.40 -2.19
C ARG A 316 -53.34 -16.34 -3.04
N LEU A 317 -52.67 -17.48 -3.28
CA LEU A 317 -51.52 -17.54 -4.17
C LEU A 317 -51.93 -17.27 -5.63
N ALA A 318 -53.05 -17.83 -6.08
CA ALA A 318 -53.56 -17.57 -7.43
C ALA A 318 -53.97 -16.10 -7.62
N ALA A 319 -54.60 -15.48 -6.62
CA ALA A 319 -54.93 -14.05 -6.65
C ALA A 319 -53.67 -13.16 -6.70
N MET A 320 -52.65 -13.45 -5.87
CA MET A 320 -51.37 -12.71 -5.92
C MET A 320 -50.65 -12.89 -7.26
N GLN A 321 -50.80 -14.04 -7.91
CA GLN A 321 -50.19 -14.31 -9.21
C GLN A 321 -50.94 -13.60 -10.35
N GLN A 322 -52.27 -13.55 -10.29
CA GLN A 322 -53.08 -12.74 -11.21
C GLN A 322 -52.77 -11.24 -11.08
N ASP A 323 -52.71 -10.70 -9.85
CA ASP A 323 -52.40 -9.29 -9.61
C ASP A 323 -50.99 -8.92 -10.11
N ALA A 324 -50.01 -9.81 -9.95
CA ALA A 324 -48.67 -9.62 -10.51
C ALA A 324 -48.68 -9.61 -12.04
N THR A 325 -49.51 -10.45 -12.66
CA THR A 325 -49.61 -10.52 -14.13
C THR A 325 -50.31 -9.27 -14.70
N ASP A 326 -51.33 -8.76 -14.01
CA ASP A 326 -52.03 -7.53 -14.41
C ASP A 326 -51.15 -6.29 -14.23
N LEU A 327 -50.32 -6.24 -13.18
CA LEU A 327 -49.34 -5.16 -12.99
C LEU A 327 -48.26 -5.16 -14.07
N ASP A 328 -47.81 -6.34 -14.51
CA ASP A 328 -46.84 -6.47 -15.60
C ASP A 328 -47.44 -6.05 -16.95
N GLN A 329 -48.70 -6.40 -17.22
CA GLN A 329 -49.41 -5.94 -18.43
C GLN A 329 -49.61 -4.41 -18.42
N GLN A 330 -49.97 -3.82 -17.28
CA GLN A 330 -50.09 -2.36 -17.15
C GLN A 330 -48.73 -1.65 -17.29
N ARG A 331 -47.64 -2.28 -16.83
CA ARG A 331 -46.27 -1.76 -16.99
C ARG A 331 -45.83 -1.81 -18.45
N GLU A 332 -46.11 -2.89 -19.18
CA GLU A 332 -45.84 -2.98 -20.61
C GLU A 332 -46.61 -1.92 -21.40
N GLN A 333 -47.89 -1.70 -21.07
CA GLN A 333 -48.71 -0.71 -21.75
C GLN A 333 -48.19 0.72 -21.54
N ARG A 334 -47.76 1.08 -20.31
CA ARG A 334 -47.11 2.37 -20.03
C ARG A 334 -45.77 2.53 -20.74
N LEU A 335 -44.95 1.47 -20.80
CA LEU A 335 -43.66 1.51 -21.49
C LEU A 335 -43.84 1.74 -23.00
N LYS A 336 -44.89 1.15 -23.59
CA LYS A 336 -45.23 1.32 -24.99
C LYS A 336 -45.69 2.74 -25.32
N GLU A 337 -46.55 3.33 -24.49
CA GLU A 337 -46.99 4.73 -24.64
C GLU A 337 -45.84 5.74 -24.47
N ILE A 338 -44.87 5.45 -23.58
CA ILE A 338 -43.68 6.28 -23.38
C ILE A 338 -42.73 6.18 -24.58
N ALA A 339 -42.54 4.98 -25.14
CA ALA A 339 -41.71 4.77 -26.33
C ALA A 339 -42.26 5.53 -27.55
N GLU A 340 -43.59 5.48 -27.78
CA GLU A 340 -44.26 6.22 -28.86
C GLU A 340 -44.22 7.76 -28.65
N ARG A 341 -44.07 8.21 -27.41
CA ARG A 341 -43.87 9.64 -27.10
C ARG A 341 -42.43 10.08 -27.37
N GLU A 342 -41.44 9.26 -27.01
CA GLU A 342 -40.03 9.55 -27.28
C GLU A 342 -39.67 9.49 -28.76
N GLU A 343 -40.33 8.63 -29.54
CA GLU A 343 -40.13 8.58 -31.00
C GLU A 343 -40.64 9.85 -31.68
N ARG A 344 -41.82 10.34 -31.27
CA ARG A 344 -42.35 11.63 -31.71
C ARG A 344 -41.46 12.81 -31.32
N ASP A 345 -40.82 12.77 -30.16
CA ASP A 345 -39.90 13.83 -29.73
C ASP A 345 -38.54 13.74 -30.45
N ARG A 346 -38.06 12.52 -30.78
CA ARG A 346 -36.86 12.33 -31.62
C ARG A 346 -37.06 12.84 -33.03
N GLU A 347 -38.19 12.54 -33.67
CA GLU A 347 -38.50 13.04 -35.01
C GLU A 347 -38.60 14.58 -35.03
N ARG A 348 -39.09 15.18 -33.93
CA ARG A 348 -39.16 16.64 -33.76
C ARG A 348 -37.77 17.27 -33.57
N ASP A 349 -36.88 16.61 -32.82
CA ASP A 349 -35.50 17.05 -32.59
C ASP A 349 -34.62 16.86 -33.84
N ASP A 350 -34.79 15.78 -34.59
CA ASP A 350 -34.11 15.56 -35.87
C ASP A 350 -34.60 16.53 -36.96
N SER A 351 -35.90 16.84 -36.96
CA SER A 351 -36.46 17.91 -37.80
C SER A 351 -35.92 19.31 -37.43
N ALA A 352 -35.58 19.54 -36.16
CA ALA A 352 -34.94 20.78 -35.69
C ALA A 352 -33.44 20.81 -36.04
N ARG A 353 -32.74 19.67 -35.95
CA ARG A 353 -31.33 19.51 -36.37
C ARG A 353 -31.15 19.74 -37.86
N MET A 354 -32.06 19.25 -38.70
CA MET A 354 -32.09 19.51 -40.15
C MET A 354 -32.25 21.00 -40.48
N ARG A 355 -32.94 21.79 -39.65
CA ARG A 355 -33.04 23.27 -39.82
C ARG A 355 -31.77 24.00 -39.36
N SER A 356 -31.03 23.45 -38.40
CA SER A 356 -29.79 24.05 -37.86
C SER A 356 -28.55 23.82 -38.73
N SER A 357 -28.58 22.81 -39.61
CA SER A 357 -27.49 22.45 -40.55
C SER A 357 -27.12 23.59 -41.53
N LYS A 358 -28.02 24.54 -41.78
CA LYS A 358 -27.80 25.62 -42.75
C LYS A 358 -26.82 26.73 -42.29
N TYR A 359 -26.31 26.69 -41.05
CA TYR A 359 -25.42 27.74 -40.50
C TYR A 359 -24.08 27.20 -39.91
N GLY A 360 -23.66 25.99 -40.31
CA GLY A 360 -22.55 25.24 -39.70
C GLY A 360 -21.10 25.61 -40.06
N VAL A 361 -20.75 26.87 -40.37
CA VAL A 361 -19.36 27.21 -40.76
C VAL A 361 -18.47 27.63 -39.55
N ARG A 362 -19.05 27.90 -38.38
CA ARG A 362 -18.29 28.47 -37.24
C ARG A 362 -17.90 27.46 -36.14
N ALA A 363 -18.56 26.30 -36.06
CA ALA A 363 -18.34 25.29 -35.02
C ALA A 363 -17.18 24.32 -35.34
N GLU A 364 -17.02 23.91 -36.60
CA GLU A 364 -15.90 23.04 -37.03
C GLU A 364 -14.53 23.73 -36.89
N PHE A 365 -14.49 25.07 -36.91
CA PHE A 365 -13.26 25.83 -36.72
C PHE A 365 -12.76 25.77 -35.27
N VAL A 366 -13.68 25.76 -34.29
CA VAL A 366 -13.34 25.80 -32.86
C VAL A 366 -12.90 24.42 -32.36
N ASP A 367 -13.52 23.35 -32.85
CA ASP A 367 -13.20 21.98 -32.41
C ASP A 367 -11.84 21.48 -32.94
N LYS A 368 -11.47 21.90 -34.17
CA LYS A 368 -10.10 21.71 -34.68
C LYS A 368 -9.03 22.51 -33.94
N PHE A 369 -9.42 23.62 -33.28
CA PHE A 369 -8.49 24.44 -32.50
C PHE A 369 -8.17 23.81 -31.14
N HIS A 370 -9.15 23.18 -30.49
CA HIS A 370 -8.96 22.47 -29.22
C HIS A 370 -8.24 21.13 -29.37
N LYS A 371 -8.42 20.42 -30.49
CA LYS A 371 -7.69 19.16 -30.74
C LYS A 371 -6.19 19.36 -31.01
N LYS A 372 -5.81 20.50 -31.60
CA LYS A 372 -4.41 20.94 -31.73
C LYS A 372 -3.78 21.40 -30.41
N ALA A 373 -4.58 21.61 -29.36
CA ALA A 373 -4.12 22.11 -28.07
C ALA A 373 -3.51 21.03 -27.15
N GLY A 374 -3.75 19.73 -27.39
CA GLY A 374 -3.24 18.64 -26.53
C GLY A 374 -1.91 18.01 -26.98
N GLU A 375 -1.50 18.22 -28.24
CA GLU A 375 -0.38 17.47 -28.88
C GLU A 375 0.85 18.33 -29.22
N MET A 376 0.87 19.61 -28.86
CA MET A 376 2.02 20.46 -29.18
C MET A 376 3.06 20.42 -28.08
N SER A 377 4.33 20.33 -28.49
CA SER A 377 5.46 20.47 -27.58
C SER A 377 5.56 21.87 -26.97
N LEU A 378 6.26 21.98 -25.83
CA LEU A 378 6.69 23.26 -25.23
C LEU A 378 7.37 24.15 -26.31
N GLY A 379 8.09 23.53 -27.24
CA GLY A 379 8.72 24.16 -28.39
C GLY A 379 7.80 24.75 -29.45
N GLN A 380 6.65 24.15 -29.67
CA GLN A 380 5.68 24.65 -30.65
C GLN A 380 4.81 25.79 -30.09
N ARG A 381 4.89 26.11 -28.78
CA ARG A 381 3.98 27.08 -28.12
C ARG A 381 4.63 28.26 -27.42
N MET A 382 5.91 28.19 -27.05
CA MET A 382 6.63 29.33 -26.47
C MET A 382 6.99 30.43 -27.50
N GLY A 383 6.64 30.27 -28.78
CA GLY A 383 6.91 31.22 -29.87
C GLY A 383 6.23 32.59 -29.76
N ARG A 384 5.60 32.95 -28.64
CA ARG A 384 5.01 34.29 -28.43
C ARG A 384 5.99 35.35 -27.93
N ASN A 385 7.18 34.97 -27.43
CA ASN A 385 8.24 35.89 -27.00
C ASN A 385 9.54 35.81 -27.85
N GLY A 386 9.47 35.30 -29.09
CA GLY A 386 10.51 35.53 -30.10
C GLY A 386 11.75 34.61 -30.09
N VAL A 387 11.89 33.65 -29.17
CA VAL A 387 12.94 32.62 -29.26
C VAL A 387 12.32 31.23 -29.23
N SER A 388 12.52 30.46 -30.32
CA SER A 388 12.06 29.06 -30.40
C SER A 388 12.79 28.21 -29.36
N ILE A 389 12.09 27.31 -28.65
CA ILE A 389 12.74 26.38 -27.72
C ILE A 389 13.80 25.54 -28.43
N SER A 390 13.61 25.23 -29.72
CA SER A 390 14.61 24.52 -30.51
C SER A 390 15.91 25.31 -30.69
N VAL A 391 15.85 26.65 -30.71
CA VAL A 391 17.05 27.53 -30.70
C VAL A 391 17.68 27.56 -29.30
N LEU A 392 16.87 27.54 -28.24
CA LEU A 392 17.35 27.57 -26.86
C LEU A 392 17.97 26.24 -26.43
N LEU A 393 17.40 25.13 -26.86
CA LEU A 393 17.91 23.79 -26.61
C LEU A 393 19.06 23.42 -27.57
N ALA A 394 19.28 24.19 -28.66
CA ALA A 394 20.37 23.95 -29.60
C ALA A 394 21.76 24.05 -28.97
N ARG A 395 21.90 24.81 -27.88
CA ARG A 395 23.16 24.97 -27.14
C ARG A 395 23.61 23.68 -26.43
N PHE A 396 22.69 22.77 -26.16
CA PHE A 396 23.00 21.50 -25.52
C PHE A 396 23.32 20.45 -26.59
N THR A 397 24.40 19.70 -26.40
CA THR A 397 24.76 18.58 -27.29
C THR A 397 23.94 17.33 -26.98
N GLU A 398 23.48 17.19 -25.74
CA GLU A 398 22.81 16.00 -25.22
C GLU A 398 21.35 15.90 -25.70
N ALA A 399 20.86 14.66 -25.84
CA ALA A 399 19.48 14.39 -26.19
C ALA A 399 18.51 14.64 -25.01
N PHE A 400 19.01 14.51 -23.79
CA PHE A 400 18.27 14.64 -22.54
C PHE A 400 18.99 15.64 -21.65
N ILE A 401 18.33 16.75 -21.34
CA ILE A 401 18.94 17.89 -20.65
C ILE A 401 18.41 17.92 -19.22
N PRO A 402 19.26 17.79 -18.19
CA PRO A 402 18.84 17.96 -16.80
C PRO A 402 18.20 19.33 -16.58
N ALA A 403 17.07 19.36 -15.90
CA ALA A 403 16.33 20.58 -15.65
C ALA A 403 15.72 20.61 -14.25
N THR A 404 15.53 21.82 -13.71
CA THR A 404 14.80 22.06 -12.47
C THR A 404 13.58 22.91 -12.76
N VAL A 405 12.40 22.43 -12.35
CA VAL A 405 11.16 23.18 -12.42
C VAL A 405 10.93 23.89 -11.08
N ILE A 406 10.74 25.19 -11.13
CA ILE A 406 10.56 26.07 -9.97
C ILE A 406 9.26 26.84 -10.15
N GLU A 407 8.43 26.88 -9.12
CA GLU A 407 7.24 27.74 -9.09
C GLU A 407 7.56 29.04 -8.35
N TRP A 408 7.16 30.17 -8.93
CA TRP A 408 7.41 31.48 -8.34
C TRP A 408 6.19 32.38 -8.46
N GLU A 409 5.77 32.95 -7.32
CA GLU A 409 4.61 33.83 -7.24
C GLU A 409 4.97 35.30 -6.95
N GLY A 410 6.26 35.62 -6.75
CA GLY A 410 6.74 36.99 -6.52
C GLY A 410 6.86 37.81 -7.81
N ASP A 411 6.97 39.14 -7.65
CA ASP A 411 7.00 40.09 -8.78
C ASP A 411 8.32 40.06 -9.57
N ALA A 412 9.44 39.74 -8.90
CA ALA A 412 10.77 39.56 -9.49
C ALA A 412 11.40 38.27 -8.97
N PHE A 413 12.24 37.62 -9.79
CA PHE A 413 13.03 36.45 -9.43
C PHE A 413 14.51 36.81 -9.55
N GLU A 414 15.24 36.73 -8.44
CA GLU A 414 16.65 37.12 -8.30
C GLU A 414 17.56 35.91 -8.02
N VAL A 415 18.88 36.11 -8.02
CA VAL A 415 19.87 35.02 -7.85
C VAL A 415 19.79 34.44 -6.44
N GLU A 416 19.56 35.30 -5.46
CA GLU A 416 19.39 34.98 -4.05
C GLU A 416 18.18 34.07 -3.84
N ASN A 417 17.08 34.30 -4.58
CA ASN A 417 15.90 33.43 -4.55
C ASN A 417 16.20 32.03 -5.11
N LEU A 418 17.00 31.96 -6.18
CA LEU A 418 17.41 30.67 -6.74
C LEU A 418 18.28 29.90 -5.74
N GLU A 419 19.23 30.57 -5.08
CA GLU A 419 20.11 29.92 -4.09
C GLU A 419 19.32 29.44 -2.86
N GLU A 420 18.36 30.23 -2.36
CA GLU A 420 17.47 29.82 -1.27
C GLU A 420 16.64 28.57 -1.65
N ILE A 421 16.13 28.51 -2.88
CA ILE A 421 15.39 27.35 -3.40
C ILE A 421 16.31 26.14 -3.55
N CYS A 422 17.53 26.32 -4.05
CA CYS A 422 18.53 25.25 -4.15
C CYS A 422 18.84 24.67 -2.76
N LEU A 423 19.13 25.51 -1.77
CA LEU A 423 19.38 25.07 -0.40
C LEU A 423 18.17 24.33 0.19
N SER A 424 16.96 24.80 -0.10
CA SER A 424 15.72 24.12 0.30
C SER A 424 15.57 22.75 -0.39
N TYR A 425 15.86 22.65 -1.68
CA TYR A 425 15.78 21.39 -2.43
C TYR A 425 16.84 20.38 -1.99
N GLU A 426 18.08 20.81 -1.74
CA GLU A 426 19.17 19.96 -1.20
C GLU A 426 18.80 19.38 0.16
N LYS A 427 18.09 20.14 0.99
CA LYS A 427 17.65 19.70 2.30
C LYS A 427 16.46 18.74 2.24
N ASN A 428 15.54 18.95 1.31
CA ASN A 428 14.22 18.28 1.33
C ASN A 428 14.06 17.17 0.28
N ASP A 429 15.06 16.95 -0.59
CA ASP A 429 15.01 15.97 -1.66
C ASP A 429 16.31 15.16 -1.80
N ASP A 430 16.17 13.85 -1.94
CA ASP A 430 17.28 12.90 -2.08
C ASP A 430 17.53 12.48 -3.55
N VAL A 431 16.81 13.09 -4.49
CA VAL A 431 16.92 12.90 -5.95
C VAL A 431 17.52 14.13 -6.63
N TRP A 432 17.11 15.33 -6.23
CA TRP A 432 17.61 16.59 -6.77
C TRP A 432 19.09 16.79 -6.40
N THR A 433 19.85 17.34 -7.34
CA THR A 433 21.23 17.80 -7.16
C THR A 433 21.45 19.03 -8.02
N ARG A 434 22.49 19.82 -7.75
CA ARG A 434 22.84 20.99 -8.58
C ARG A 434 23.09 20.66 -10.05
N ALA A 435 23.32 19.39 -10.42
CA ALA A 435 23.40 18.96 -11.82
C ALA A 435 22.12 19.27 -12.63
N PHE A 436 20.96 19.34 -11.95
CA PHE A 436 19.68 19.72 -12.57
C PHE A 436 19.53 21.22 -12.84
N LEU A 437 20.54 22.05 -12.52
CA LEU A 437 20.55 23.48 -12.83
C LEU A 437 21.01 23.80 -14.26
N SER A 438 21.33 22.77 -15.07
CA SER A 438 21.66 22.93 -16.50
C SER A 438 20.56 23.69 -17.25
N LEU A 439 19.31 23.53 -16.83
CA LEU A 439 18.15 24.24 -17.34
C LEU A 439 17.17 24.55 -16.20
N VAL A 440 16.77 25.81 -16.00
CA VAL A 440 15.77 26.18 -14.99
C VAL A 440 14.47 26.57 -15.71
N ILE A 441 13.37 25.91 -15.37
CA ILE A 441 12.03 26.21 -15.87
C ILE A 441 11.24 26.88 -14.75
N LEU A 442 10.97 28.17 -14.91
CA LEU A 442 10.29 28.99 -13.92
C LEU A 442 8.80 29.11 -14.28
N LEU A 443 7.92 28.53 -13.47
CA LEU A 443 6.47 28.62 -13.60
C LEU A 443 5.98 29.90 -12.92
N GLN A 444 5.48 30.86 -13.70
CA GLN A 444 5.00 32.17 -13.21
C GLN A 444 3.60 32.50 -13.74
N PRO A 445 2.83 33.35 -13.02
CA PRO A 445 1.62 33.94 -13.58
C PRO A 445 1.97 34.91 -14.72
N PRO A 446 1.07 35.11 -15.71
CA PRO A 446 1.34 35.87 -16.93
C PRO A 446 1.63 37.38 -16.72
N THR A 447 1.51 37.89 -15.50
CA THR A 447 1.71 39.30 -15.12
C THR A 447 3.09 39.62 -14.53
N ALA A 448 3.93 38.62 -14.24
CA ALA A 448 5.24 38.84 -13.61
C ALA A 448 6.26 39.51 -14.57
N GLN A 449 7.03 40.49 -14.09
CA GLN A 449 8.10 41.13 -14.87
C GLN A 449 9.40 40.31 -14.77
N HIS A 450 10.14 40.21 -15.88
CA HIS A 450 11.37 39.40 -15.96
C HIS A 450 12.59 40.18 -15.45
N GLY A 451 13.00 39.94 -14.19
CA GLY A 451 14.24 40.49 -13.61
C GLY A 451 15.53 39.78 -14.06
N LEU A 452 15.46 38.50 -14.44
CA LEU A 452 16.61 37.70 -14.86
C LEU A 452 16.52 37.26 -16.33
N VAL A 453 17.12 38.04 -17.23
CA VAL A 453 17.42 37.59 -18.61
C VAL A 453 18.83 36.97 -18.62
N LYS A 454 19.07 35.93 -17.81
CA LYS A 454 20.33 35.18 -17.82
C LYS A 454 20.20 33.88 -18.62
N LYS A 455 21.28 33.50 -19.32
CA LYS A 455 21.38 32.24 -20.10
C LYS A 455 21.14 31.05 -19.18
N GLY A 456 19.94 30.47 -19.14
CA GLY A 456 19.68 29.33 -18.24
C GLY A 456 18.25 29.18 -17.73
N ILE A 457 17.56 30.31 -17.52
CA ILE A 457 16.25 30.36 -16.85
C ILE A 457 15.15 30.65 -17.89
N PHE A 458 14.07 29.88 -17.83
CA PHE A 458 12.98 29.87 -18.80
C PHE A 458 11.65 30.08 -18.11
N SER A 459 11.07 31.27 -18.27
CA SER A 459 9.74 31.54 -17.74
C SER A 459 8.66 30.89 -18.60
N VAL A 460 7.75 30.18 -17.96
CA VAL A 460 6.61 29.50 -18.55
C VAL A 460 5.36 29.87 -17.75
N ASP A 461 4.26 30.13 -18.44
CA ASP A 461 2.99 30.45 -17.79
C ASP A 461 2.44 29.23 -17.02
N LYS A 462 2.37 29.35 -15.70
CA LYS A 462 1.85 28.32 -14.78
C LYS A 462 0.42 27.89 -15.11
N THR A 463 -0.41 28.78 -15.66
CA THR A 463 -1.80 28.45 -16.03
C THR A 463 -1.90 27.61 -17.31
N SER A 464 -0.85 27.66 -18.13
CA SER A 464 -0.76 26.94 -19.40
C SER A 464 -0.10 25.56 -19.27
N PHE A 465 0.60 25.28 -18.16
CA PHE A 465 1.40 24.06 -17.98
C PHE A 465 1.31 23.48 -16.55
N ALA A 466 0.88 22.23 -16.44
CA ALA A 466 0.94 21.47 -15.18
C ALA A 466 2.22 20.60 -15.16
N LEU A 467 3.35 21.21 -14.76
CA LEU A 467 4.62 20.51 -14.57
C LEU A 467 4.83 20.17 -13.09
N ALA A 468 5.43 19.01 -12.82
CA ALA A 468 5.87 18.65 -11.47
C ALA A 468 7.10 19.49 -11.09
N LEU A 469 7.11 20.01 -9.87
CA LEU A 469 8.24 20.78 -9.34
C LEU A 469 9.46 19.87 -9.08
N GLY A 470 10.63 20.50 -9.05
CA GLY A 470 11.89 19.85 -8.75
C GLY A 470 12.60 19.27 -9.98
N PRO A 471 13.35 18.16 -9.83
CA PRO A 471 14.22 17.64 -10.87
C PRO A 471 13.41 17.02 -12.02
N SER A 472 13.83 17.30 -13.23
CA SER A 472 13.23 16.83 -14.49
C SER A 472 14.30 16.70 -15.58
N VAL A 473 13.95 16.09 -16.70
CA VAL A 473 14.78 16.03 -17.90
C VAL A 473 13.97 16.55 -19.07
N VAL A 474 14.58 17.41 -19.90
CA VAL A 474 13.97 17.89 -21.15
C VAL A 474 14.53 17.10 -22.32
N GLU A 475 13.66 16.40 -23.03
CA GLU A 475 14.00 15.75 -24.29
C GLU A 475 14.24 16.82 -25.37
N LYS A 476 15.46 16.95 -25.88
CA LYS A 476 15.85 18.01 -26.82
C LYS A 476 15.04 17.98 -28.12
N ALA A 477 14.76 16.78 -28.64
CA ALA A 477 14.07 16.61 -29.93
C ALA A 477 12.63 17.11 -29.89
N THR A 478 11.94 16.88 -28.77
CA THR A 478 10.52 17.20 -28.62
C THR A 478 10.29 18.42 -27.74
N GLY A 479 11.23 18.82 -26.88
CA GLY A 479 11.02 19.79 -25.82
C GLY A 479 10.12 19.28 -24.69
N ARG A 480 9.89 17.96 -24.59
CA ARG A 480 9.05 17.36 -23.55
C ARG A 480 9.80 17.33 -22.22
N VAL A 481 9.14 17.78 -21.16
CA VAL A 481 9.63 17.67 -19.78
C VAL A 481 9.21 16.32 -19.23
N LEU A 482 10.19 15.52 -18.80
CA LEU A 482 10.03 14.17 -18.30
C LEU A 482 10.41 14.12 -16.82
N PRO A 483 9.61 13.45 -15.98
CA PRO A 483 9.93 13.28 -14.58
C PRO A 483 11.09 12.28 -14.39
N VAL A 484 11.98 12.53 -13.43
CA VAL A 484 13.16 11.67 -13.16
C VAL A 484 13.12 10.96 -11.82
N SER A 485 13.50 9.69 -11.81
CA SER A 485 13.61 8.89 -10.60
C SER A 485 15.06 8.45 -10.41
N LYS A 486 15.54 8.45 -9.18
CA LYS A 486 16.82 7.86 -8.81
C LYS A 486 16.65 6.35 -8.73
N LEU A 487 17.51 5.58 -9.38
CA LEU A 487 17.50 4.12 -9.27
C LEU A 487 18.38 3.71 -8.08
N LEU A 488 17.79 3.06 -7.08
CA LEU A 488 18.49 2.61 -5.87
C LEU A 488 18.48 1.09 -5.79
N LEU A 489 19.58 0.49 -5.35
CA LEU A 489 19.69 -0.97 -5.22
C LEU A 489 18.84 -1.47 -4.04
N ASP A 490 18.24 -2.64 -4.21
CA ASP A 490 17.56 -3.38 -3.14
C ASP A 490 18.59 -4.25 -2.39
N THR A 491 19.39 -3.63 -1.54
CA THR A 491 20.50 -4.29 -0.82
C THR A 491 20.05 -5.35 0.20
N HIS A 492 18.79 -5.34 0.62
CA HIS A 492 18.22 -6.23 1.63
C HIS A 492 17.19 -7.20 1.06
N ASP A 493 17.10 -7.34 -0.26
CA ASP A 493 16.21 -8.29 -0.94
C ASP A 493 14.71 -8.13 -0.54
N ALA A 494 14.26 -6.91 -0.24
CA ALA A 494 12.88 -6.64 0.19
C ALA A 494 11.90 -6.51 -0.99
N PHE A 495 12.43 -6.11 -2.14
CA PHE A 495 11.90 -6.04 -3.50
C PHE A 495 11.25 -7.28 -4.11
N VAL A 496 9.97 -7.26 -4.50
CA VAL A 496 9.52 -8.08 -5.66
C VAL A 496 9.81 -7.34 -6.96
N SER A 497 9.41 -6.06 -7.00
CA SER A 497 9.60 -5.19 -8.16
C SER A 497 9.54 -3.72 -7.77
N GLY A 498 10.30 -2.88 -8.47
CA GLY A 498 10.11 -1.43 -8.48
C GLY A 498 8.91 -1.05 -9.35
N LEU A 499 8.28 0.10 -9.09
CA LEU A 499 7.09 0.56 -9.83
C LEU A 499 7.29 1.95 -10.41
N VAL A 500 7.00 2.10 -11.71
CA VAL A 500 7.02 3.40 -12.39
C VAL A 500 5.62 3.74 -12.91
N PRO A 501 5.05 4.92 -12.59
CA PRO A 501 3.76 5.33 -13.13
C PRO A 501 3.78 5.42 -14.66
N ILE A 502 2.74 4.91 -15.31
CA ILE A 502 2.59 5.03 -16.76
C ILE A 502 2.03 6.43 -17.05
N ALA A 503 2.69 7.18 -17.94
CA ALA A 503 2.63 8.65 -18.16
C ALA A 503 1.26 9.36 -18.25
N LYS A 504 0.12 8.67 -18.14
CA LYS A 504 -1.24 9.23 -18.12
C LYS A 504 -2.07 8.85 -16.88
N SER A 505 -1.62 7.93 -16.04
CA SER A 505 -2.37 7.45 -14.88
C SER A 505 -1.50 7.33 -13.64
N ARG A 506 -2.01 7.84 -12.52
CA ARG A 506 -1.39 7.65 -11.19
C ARG A 506 -1.68 6.28 -10.57
N LEU A 507 -2.61 5.53 -11.17
CA LEU A 507 -3.08 4.22 -10.69
C LEU A 507 -2.66 3.07 -11.61
N MET A 508 -1.87 3.34 -12.65
CA MET A 508 -1.30 2.30 -13.52
C MET A 508 0.21 2.38 -13.51
N PHE A 509 0.84 1.24 -13.36
CA PHE A 509 2.28 1.13 -13.14
C PHE A 509 2.88 0.12 -14.11
N ALA A 510 4.14 0.35 -14.46
CA ALA A 510 5.01 -0.64 -15.06
C ALA A 510 5.95 -1.19 -13.97
N GLU A 511 6.19 -2.50 -14.00
CA GLU A 511 7.16 -3.13 -13.10
C GLU A 511 8.57 -2.98 -13.66
N LEU A 512 9.49 -2.60 -12.79
CA LEU A 512 10.93 -2.59 -13.02
C LEU A 512 11.56 -3.75 -12.24
N PRO A 513 12.30 -4.66 -12.89
CA PRO A 513 13.04 -5.71 -12.20
C PRO A 513 14.02 -5.15 -11.16
N THR A 514 14.13 -5.80 -10.01
CA THR A 514 14.95 -5.32 -8.88
C THR A 514 16.44 -5.20 -9.20
N HIS A 515 16.97 -6.01 -10.12
CA HIS A 515 18.37 -5.92 -10.57
C HIS A 515 18.70 -4.60 -11.31
N LEU A 516 17.69 -3.88 -11.81
CA LEU A 516 17.85 -2.52 -12.37
C LEU A 516 17.73 -1.42 -11.30
N GLY A 517 17.37 -1.79 -10.08
CA GLY A 517 17.10 -0.90 -8.96
C GLY A 517 15.61 -0.56 -8.78
N VAL A 518 15.28 -0.04 -7.59
CA VAL A 518 13.98 0.52 -7.24
C VAL A 518 13.94 1.98 -7.71
N PRO A 519 12.93 2.38 -8.50
CA PRO A 519 12.80 3.74 -8.98
C PRO A 519 12.22 4.66 -7.89
N VAL A 520 13.05 5.54 -7.35
CA VAL A 520 12.69 6.50 -6.30
C VAL A 520 12.45 7.88 -6.90
N PRO A 521 11.19 8.36 -6.96
CA PRO A 521 10.86 9.66 -7.52
C PRO A 521 11.12 10.79 -6.52
N SER A 522 11.51 11.97 -6.98
CA SER A 522 11.71 13.15 -6.12
C SER A 522 10.49 13.46 -5.21
N ARG A 523 10.77 13.83 -3.96
CA ARG A 523 9.81 14.29 -2.93
C ARG A 523 9.19 15.64 -3.31
N LEU A 524 9.87 16.41 -4.17
CA LEU A 524 9.45 17.72 -4.65
C LEU A 524 8.34 17.66 -5.70
N ARG A 525 8.00 16.47 -6.23
CA ARG A 525 7.01 16.26 -7.32
C ARG A 525 5.55 16.54 -6.92
N LEU A 526 5.32 17.64 -6.24
CA LEU A 526 4.01 18.14 -5.89
C LEU A 526 3.58 19.11 -7.00
N THR A 527 2.58 18.72 -7.80
CA THR A 527 1.85 19.65 -8.68
C THR A 527 0.71 20.25 -7.87
N ALA A 528 0.49 21.57 -7.78
CA ALA A 528 -0.75 22.07 -7.17
C ALA A 528 -1.99 21.42 -7.84
N PRO A 529 -2.95 20.81 -7.09
CA PRO A 529 -3.22 20.91 -5.65
C PRO A 529 -2.54 19.86 -4.72
N ALA A 530 -1.59 19.05 -5.20
CA ALA A 530 -0.87 18.02 -4.43
C ALA A 530 -0.20 18.55 -3.15
N HIS A 531 0.27 19.81 -3.13
CA HIS A 531 0.77 20.47 -1.90
C HIS A 531 -0.28 20.57 -0.77
N LYS A 532 -1.56 20.33 -1.05
CA LYS A 532 -2.67 20.34 -0.08
C LYS A 532 -3.15 18.94 0.30
N GLN A 533 -2.58 17.88 -0.28
CA GLN A 533 -3.02 16.52 -0.01
C GLN A 533 -2.41 15.98 1.30
N PRO A 534 -3.16 15.19 2.07
CA PRO A 534 -2.78 14.85 3.44
C PRO A 534 -1.56 13.94 3.53
N LEU A 535 -1.10 13.25 2.49
CA LEU A 535 0.08 12.37 2.46
C LEU A 535 1.10 12.76 1.38
N ALA A 536 0.99 13.97 0.83
CA ALA A 536 1.91 14.48 -0.17
C ALA A 536 3.38 14.44 0.29
N GLY A 537 4.25 14.02 -0.64
CA GLY A 537 5.70 13.91 -0.43
C GLY A 537 6.16 12.60 0.20
N LEU A 538 5.22 11.78 0.70
CA LEU A 538 5.54 10.48 1.28
C LEU A 538 5.62 9.41 0.21
N ARG A 539 6.61 8.53 0.31
CA ARG A 539 6.83 7.37 -0.53
C ARG A 539 6.50 6.10 0.24
N PHE A 540 5.85 5.16 -0.43
CA PHE A 540 5.50 3.89 0.19
C PHE A 540 5.64 2.70 -0.74
N ALA A 541 5.81 1.54 -0.13
CA ALA A 541 5.81 0.24 -0.80
C ALA A 541 4.66 -0.62 -0.28
N VAL A 542 4.19 -1.56 -1.11
CA VAL A 542 3.04 -2.41 -0.78
C VAL A 542 3.41 -3.88 -0.83
N LYS A 543 3.01 -4.66 0.17
CA LYS A 543 3.15 -6.13 0.16
C LYS A 543 2.58 -6.72 -1.13
N ASP A 544 3.20 -7.76 -1.68
CA ASP A 544 2.73 -8.45 -2.89
C ASP A 544 1.51 -9.38 -2.64
N THR A 545 0.53 -8.84 -1.91
CA THR A 545 -0.81 -9.39 -1.68
C THR A 545 -1.90 -8.41 -2.11
N PHE A 546 -1.54 -7.18 -2.51
CA PHE A 546 -2.49 -6.14 -2.90
C PHE A 546 -2.61 -6.07 -4.43
N ALA A 547 -3.84 -6.03 -4.92
CA ALA A 547 -4.13 -5.83 -6.33
C ALA A 547 -3.73 -4.44 -6.79
N LEU A 548 -2.98 -4.37 -7.89
CA LEU A 548 -2.66 -3.13 -8.60
C LEU A 548 -3.10 -3.29 -10.05
N LYS A 549 -3.92 -2.36 -10.55
CA LYS A 549 -4.48 -2.43 -11.89
C LYS A 549 -3.41 -2.64 -12.96
N GLY A 550 -3.57 -3.67 -13.77
CA GLY A 550 -2.67 -4.04 -14.86
C GLY A 550 -1.45 -4.85 -14.44
N LEU A 551 -1.27 -5.14 -13.14
CA LEU A 551 -0.17 -5.96 -12.62
C LEU A 551 -0.69 -7.27 -12.03
N ARG A 552 0.18 -8.29 -12.03
CA ARG A 552 -0.06 -9.55 -11.32
C ARG A 552 0.33 -9.41 -9.85
N THR A 553 -0.36 -10.13 -8.97
CA THR A 553 -0.06 -10.24 -7.54
C THR A 553 0.51 -11.62 -7.29
N GLY A 554 1.72 -11.70 -6.73
CA GLY A 554 2.43 -12.97 -6.60
C GLY A 554 2.01 -13.81 -5.39
N TYR A 555 1.50 -13.18 -4.33
CA TYR A 555 1.15 -13.88 -3.08
C TYR A 555 2.29 -14.74 -2.51
N GLY A 556 3.54 -14.34 -2.76
CA GLY A 556 4.73 -15.07 -2.33
C GLY A 556 5.00 -16.39 -3.07
N ASN A 557 4.32 -16.64 -4.21
CA ASN A 557 4.49 -17.86 -5.01
C ASN A 557 4.43 -17.56 -6.52
N GLN A 558 5.44 -17.95 -7.27
CA GLN A 558 5.56 -17.67 -8.70
C GLN A 558 4.52 -18.43 -9.52
N ALA A 559 4.22 -19.68 -9.16
CA ALA A 559 3.17 -20.45 -9.82
C ALA A 559 1.78 -19.80 -9.65
N TRP A 560 1.48 -19.25 -8.46
CA TRP A 560 0.29 -18.44 -8.24
C TRP A 560 0.27 -17.21 -9.14
N ARG A 561 1.38 -16.47 -9.19
CA ARG A 561 1.54 -15.27 -10.04
C ARG A 561 1.27 -15.58 -11.51
N ASP A 562 1.82 -16.67 -12.03
CA ASP A 562 1.75 -17.04 -13.44
C ASP A 562 0.37 -17.59 -13.82
N HIS A 563 -0.30 -18.27 -12.88
CA HIS A 563 -1.68 -18.75 -13.06
C HIS A 563 -2.70 -17.61 -13.12
N HIS A 564 -2.54 -16.58 -12.28
CA HIS A 564 -3.54 -15.53 -12.13
C HIS A 564 -3.32 -14.33 -13.07
N PRO A 565 -4.35 -13.87 -13.81
CA PRO A 565 -4.22 -12.75 -14.72
C PRO A 565 -3.93 -11.43 -13.98
N PRO A 566 -3.42 -10.41 -14.68
CA PRO A 566 -3.26 -9.08 -14.10
C PRO A 566 -4.56 -8.53 -13.51
N ALA A 567 -4.47 -7.85 -12.38
CA ALA A 567 -5.63 -7.31 -11.68
C ALA A 567 -6.36 -6.26 -12.54
N LYS A 568 -7.69 -6.29 -12.50
CA LYS A 568 -8.56 -5.37 -13.26
C LYS A 568 -8.68 -4.00 -12.61
N VAL A 569 -8.57 -3.96 -11.28
CA VAL A 569 -8.70 -2.78 -10.43
C VAL A 569 -7.55 -2.73 -9.43
N THR A 570 -7.26 -1.54 -8.92
CA THR A 570 -6.33 -1.36 -7.80
C THR A 570 -7.12 -1.52 -6.51
N ALA A 571 -6.53 -2.13 -5.49
CA ALA A 571 -7.17 -2.28 -4.19
C ALA A 571 -7.56 -0.88 -3.64
N PRO A 572 -8.81 -0.66 -3.16
CA PRO A 572 -9.28 0.67 -2.78
C PRO A 572 -8.41 1.36 -1.74
N VAL A 573 -7.81 0.59 -0.84
CA VAL A 573 -6.87 1.10 0.18
C VAL A 573 -5.60 1.71 -0.42
N ILE A 574 -5.13 1.19 -1.56
CA ILE A 574 -3.96 1.73 -2.27
C ILE A 574 -4.37 2.96 -3.09
N GLU A 575 -5.55 2.93 -3.71
CA GLU A 575 -6.10 4.12 -4.38
C GLU A 575 -6.24 5.29 -3.40
N LEU A 576 -6.77 5.04 -2.20
CA LEU A 576 -6.89 6.01 -1.11
C LEU A 576 -5.55 6.70 -0.79
N LEU A 577 -4.47 5.93 -0.63
CA LEU A 577 -3.15 6.48 -0.30
C LEU A 577 -2.57 7.32 -1.46
N ILE A 578 -2.76 6.87 -2.70
CA ILE A 578 -2.31 7.60 -3.89
C ILE A 578 -3.11 8.89 -4.08
N GLU A 579 -4.42 8.85 -3.87
CA GLU A 579 -5.30 10.03 -3.89
C GLU A 579 -5.01 11.01 -2.75
N ALA A 580 -4.50 10.51 -1.62
CA ALA A 580 -3.97 11.30 -0.53
C ALA A 580 -2.58 11.91 -0.84
N GLY A 581 -2.00 11.64 -2.00
CA GLY A 581 -0.74 12.23 -2.46
C GLY A 581 0.51 11.42 -2.12
N ALA A 582 0.37 10.23 -1.52
CA ALA A 582 1.49 9.32 -1.32
C ALA A 582 1.92 8.69 -2.66
N VAL A 583 3.21 8.36 -2.78
CA VAL A 583 3.80 7.85 -4.01
C VAL A 583 4.21 6.40 -3.83
N LEU A 584 3.56 5.50 -4.59
CA LEU A 584 3.89 4.08 -4.61
C LEU A 584 5.19 3.83 -5.41
N VAL A 585 6.19 3.20 -4.79
CA VAL A 585 7.52 2.99 -5.40
C VAL A 585 7.83 1.52 -5.74
N GLY A 586 7.10 0.56 -5.17
CA GLY A 586 7.41 -0.85 -5.37
C GLY A 586 6.45 -1.82 -4.70
N LYS A 587 6.51 -3.09 -5.13
CA LYS A 587 5.93 -4.23 -4.40
C LYS A 587 7.03 -4.92 -3.59
N VAL A 588 6.73 -5.23 -2.34
CA VAL A 588 7.65 -5.89 -1.40
C VAL A 588 7.22 -7.31 -1.09
N LYS A 589 8.21 -8.16 -0.79
CA LYS A 589 8.02 -9.60 -0.61
C LYS A 589 7.11 -9.94 0.57
N THR A 590 6.33 -10.99 0.39
CA THR A 590 5.59 -11.71 1.44
C THR A 590 6.10 -13.14 1.48
N THR A 591 5.97 -13.81 2.60
CA THR A 591 6.03 -15.29 2.62
C THR A 591 4.90 -15.87 1.77
N GLU A 592 5.14 -17.07 1.26
CA GLU A 592 4.21 -17.86 0.45
C GLU A 592 2.82 -17.94 1.12
N PHE A 593 1.78 -17.53 0.39
CA PHE A 593 0.38 -17.45 0.84
C PHE A 593 0.16 -16.70 2.17
N ALA A 594 1.07 -15.78 2.50
CA ALA A 594 1.10 -15.07 3.77
C ALA A 594 1.20 -15.97 5.01
N GLU A 595 1.73 -17.18 4.85
CA GLU A 595 1.95 -18.16 5.92
C GLU A 595 3.18 -17.83 6.78
N GLY A 596 3.22 -18.33 8.01
CA GLY A 596 4.32 -18.12 8.94
C GLY A 596 5.53 -18.98 8.61
N LEU A 597 6.42 -18.50 7.73
CA LEU A 597 7.66 -19.18 7.33
C LEU A 597 8.91 -18.53 7.95
N ASP A 598 9.87 -19.37 8.30
CA ASP A 598 11.22 -18.99 8.72
C ASP A 598 12.13 -18.84 7.48
N PRO A 599 13.26 -18.10 7.56
CA PRO A 599 14.07 -17.78 6.38
C PRO A 599 14.57 -18.97 5.55
N ASN A 600 14.82 -20.13 6.19
CA ASN A 600 15.26 -21.36 5.53
C ASN A 600 14.11 -22.17 4.88
N GLU A 601 12.86 -21.75 5.06
CA GLU A 601 11.69 -22.39 4.45
C GLU A 601 11.22 -21.67 3.18
N TRP A 602 11.87 -20.57 2.79
CA TRP A 602 11.61 -19.88 1.53
C TRP A 602 12.13 -20.71 0.36
N THR A 603 11.26 -21.04 -0.59
CA THR A 603 11.54 -22.00 -1.66
C THR A 603 12.01 -21.36 -2.97
N GLU A 604 11.47 -20.19 -3.33
CA GLU A 604 11.68 -19.61 -4.66
C GLU A 604 12.55 -18.33 -4.64
N ALA A 605 12.36 -17.47 -3.64
CA ALA A 605 13.08 -16.22 -3.50
C ALA A 605 13.82 -16.18 -2.16
N PRO A 606 14.99 -15.54 -2.08
CA PRO A 606 15.67 -15.36 -0.80
C PRO A 606 14.79 -14.52 0.14
N CYS A 607 14.73 -14.96 1.40
CA CYS A 607 14.11 -14.22 2.48
C CYS A 607 14.81 -12.84 2.64
N PRO A 608 14.05 -11.73 2.73
CA PRO A 608 14.60 -10.40 2.99
C PRO A 608 15.54 -10.37 4.20
N VAL A 609 16.56 -9.52 4.16
CA VAL A 609 17.58 -9.42 5.21
C VAL A 609 17.13 -8.40 6.26
N ASN A 610 16.98 -8.81 7.53
CA ASN A 610 16.70 -7.86 8.60
C ASN A 610 17.90 -6.92 8.77
N PRO A 611 17.77 -5.59 8.63
CA PRO A 611 18.92 -4.68 8.72
C PRO A 611 19.48 -4.55 10.14
N ARG A 612 18.77 -5.02 11.18
CA ARG A 612 19.14 -4.83 12.59
C ARG A 612 20.27 -5.75 13.03
N GLY A 613 21.07 -5.25 13.99
CA GLY A 613 22.18 -5.99 14.56
C GLY A 613 23.23 -6.35 13.50
N ASP A 614 23.51 -7.64 13.36
CA ASP A 614 24.51 -8.21 12.45
C ASP A 614 23.95 -8.58 11.06
N GLU A 615 22.75 -8.13 10.70
CA GLU A 615 22.03 -8.49 9.47
C GLU A 615 21.67 -9.99 9.32
N HIS A 616 21.90 -10.80 10.37
CA HIS A 616 21.65 -12.24 10.36
C HIS A 616 20.47 -12.66 11.24
N GLN A 617 19.68 -11.70 11.71
CA GLN A 617 18.47 -11.97 12.48
C GLN A 617 17.30 -12.33 11.56
N LYS A 618 16.34 -13.11 12.07
CA LYS A 618 15.08 -13.35 11.35
C LYS A 618 14.31 -12.02 11.21
N PRO A 619 13.77 -11.71 10.02
CA PRO A 619 12.93 -10.53 9.80
C PRO A 619 11.46 -10.75 10.22
N SER A 620 11.11 -11.97 10.66
CA SER A 620 9.74 -12.45 10.88
C SER A 620 8.86 -12.45 9.60
N SER A 621 7.60 -12.85 9.74
CA SER A 621 6.65 -13.11 8.66
C SER A 621 5.23 -12.66 9.05
N SER A 622 4.28 -12.50 8.10
CA SER A 622 4.42 -12.66 6.64
C SER A 622 4.66 -11.36 5.88
N SER A 623 4.54 -10.19 6.50
CA SER A 623 4.85 -8.90 5.85
C SER A 623 6.36 -8.59 5.89
N THR A 624 7.17 -9.59 5.54
CA THR A 624 8.62 -9.60 5.73
C THR A 624 9.30 -8.49 4.94
N GLY A 625 9.01 -8.38 3.64
CA GLY A 625 9.58 -7.33 2.79
C GLY A 625 9.09 -5.93 3.19
N SER A 626 7.84 -5.80 3.67
CA SER A 626 7.31 -4.53 4.17
C SER A 626 8.11 -4.01 5.37
N ALA A 627 8.34 -4.87 6.38
CA ALA A 627 9.11 -4.48 7.55
C ALA A 627 10.59 -4.24 7.21
N VAL A 628 11.22 -5.13 6.43
CA VAL A 628 12.63 -4.96 6.04
C VAL A 628 12.83 -3.68 5.23
N ALA A 629 12.00 -3.42 4.21
CA ALA A 629 12.13 -2.19 3.42
C ALA A 629 11.99 -0.94 4.29
N ALA A 630 11.02 -0.94 5.21
CA ALA A 630 10.81 0.17 6.14
C ALA A 630 11.91 0.29 7.21
N ALA A 631 12.69 -0.75 7.51
CA ALA A 631 13.80 -0.65 8.45
C ALA A 631 15.15 -0.36 7.76
N ALA A 632 15.31 -0.74 6.49
CA ALA A 632 16.58 -0.66 5.78
C ALA A 632 16.76 0.63 4.97
N TYR A 633 15.67 1.17 4.41
CA TYR A 633 15.74 2.22 3.39
C TYR A 633 15.27 3.58 3.89
N GLU A 634 16.21 4.50 4.10
CA GLU A 634 15.92 5.89 4.51
C GLU A 634 14.98 6.63 3.56
N TRP A 635 15.11 6.37 2.25
CA TRP A 635 14.31 7.00 1.20
C TRP A 635 12.85 6.53 1.15
N LEU A 636 12.50 5.48 1.91
CA LEU A 636 11.14 4.96 2.05
C LEU A 636 10.54 5.42 3.39
N ASP A 637 9.36 6.03 3.36
CA ASP A 637 8.74 6.62 4.57
C ASP A 637 7.87 5.63 5.33
N PHE A 638 7.10 4.83 4.60
CA PHE A 638 6.27 3.77 5.18
C PHE A 638 6.06 2.61 4.21
N SER A 639 5.57 1.49 4.73
CA SER A 639 5.14 0.37 3.89
C SER A 639 3.80 -0.19 4.37
N ILE A 640 3.08 -0.83 3.46
CA ILE A 640 1.78 -1.46 3.72
C ILE A 640 1.97 -2.98 3.77
N GLY A 641 1.28 -3.63 4.71
CA GLY A 641 1.22 -5.07 4.84
C GLY A 641 -0.15 -5.57 5.30
N THR A 642 -0.19 -6.83 5.71
CA THR A 642 -1.40 -7.46 6.25
C THR A 642 -1.10 -8.15 7.57
N ASP A 643 -2.08 -8.22 8.48
CA ASP A 643 -2.01 -8.95 9.75
C ASP A 643 -3.21 -9.90 9.89
N THR A 644 -2.94 -11.21 9.83
CA THR A 644 -3.90 -12.28 10.18
C THR A 644 -3.68 -12.74 11.61
N GLY A 645 -2.46 -13.16 11.97
CA GLY A 645 -2.12 -13.68 13.30
C GLY A 645 -1.02 -12.91 14.04
N GLY A 646 -0.47 -11.87 13.41
CA GLY A 646 0.73 -11.15 13.88
C GLY A 646 1.61 -10.60 12.76
N SER A 647 1.19 -10.71 11.49
CA SER A 647 2.03 -10.42 10.31
C SER A 647 2.37 -8.94 10.09
N ILE A 648 1.82 -8.01 10.88
CA ILE A 648 2.36 -6.65 11.04
C ILE A 648 3.17 -6.57 12.33
N ARG A 649 2.56 -7.03 13.43
CA ARG A 649 3.09 -6.80 14.78
C ARG A 649 4.45 -7.46 15.00
N HIS A 650 4.61 -8.72 14.60
CA HIS A 650 5.85 -9.46 14.83
C HIS A 650 7.00 -8.92 13.96
N PRO A 651 6.84 -8.72 12.63
CA PRO A 651 7.86 -8.05 11.83
C PRO A 651 8.19 -6.63 12.34
N ALA A 652 7.21 -5.86 12.80
CA ALA A 652 7.46 -4.53 13.37
C ALA A 652 8.34 -4.62 14.61
N GLY A 653 8.07 -5.59 15.49
CA GLY A 653 8.81 -5.76 16.74
C GLY A 653 10.27 -6.12 16.52
N VAL A 654 10.59 -7.06 15.62
CA VAL A 654 11.97 -7.54 15.39
C VAL A 654 12.77 -6.69 14.42
N ASN A 655 12.12 -5.87 13.58
CA ASN A 655 12.79 -4.87 12.74
C ASN A 655 12.84 -3.49 13.42
N GLY A 656 12.28 -3.35 14.63
CA GLY A 656 12.28 -2.10 15.40
C GLY A 656 11.55 -0.98 14.67
N LEU A 657 10.28 -1.18 14.37
CA LEU A 657 9.42 -0.25 13.65
C LEU A 657 8.11 0.01 14.41
N TYR A 658 7.50 1.16 14.16
CA TYR A 658 6.10 1.37 14.49
C TYR A 658 5.24 0.53 13.56
N GLY A 659 4.35 -0.30 14.12
CA GLY A 659 3.49 -1.21 13.38
C GLY A 659 2.03 -1.03 13.77
N GLN A 660 1.13 -0.87 12.79
CA GLN A 660 -0.30 -0.70 13.04
C GLN A 660 -1.07 -1.94 12.60
N ARG A 661 -1.68 -2.66 13.56
CA ARG A 661 -2.85 -3.49 13.27
C ARG A 661 -4.10 -2.70 13.66
N PRO A 662 -4.92 -2.20 12.72
CA PRO A 662 -6.11 -1.45 13.06
C PRO A 662 -7.23 -2.35 13.59
N SER A 663 -8.31 -1.76 14.09
CA SER A 663 -9.54 -2.49 14.40
C SER A 663 -10.00 -3.32 13.19
N HIS A 664 -10.45 -4.54 13.45
CA HIS A 664 -10.92 -5.42 12.38
C HIS A 664 -12.15 -4.82 11.67
N GLY A 665 -12.14 -4.86 10.34
CA GLY A 665 -13.22 -4.35 9.49
C GLY A 665 -13.21 -2.84 9.21
N ILE A 666 -12.31 -2.04 9.80
CA ILE A 666 -12.28 -0.59 9.56
C ILE A 666 -11.64 -0.21 8.22
N VAL A 667 -10.72 -1.03 7.72
CA VAL A 667 -10.06 -0.88 6.41
C VAL A 667 -10.56 -1.98 5.48
N SER A 668 -10.94 -1.61 4.25
CA SER A 668 -11.42 -2.58 3.25
C SER A 668 -10.32 -3.59 2.90
N LEU A 669 -10.71 -4.87 2.80
CA LEU A 669 -9.89 -5.97 2.31
C LEU A 669 -10.10 -6.24 0.81
N GLU A 670 -10.91 -5.43 0.11
CA GLU A 670 -11.14 -5.62 -1.32
C GLU A 670 -9.83 -5.54 -2.12
N GLY A 671 -9.57 -6.58 -2.93
CA GLY A 671 -8.33 -6.70 -3.69
C GLY A 671 -7.10 -7.01 -2.83
N VAL A 672 -7.28 -7.50 -1.59
CA VAL A 672 -6.20 -7.89 -0.69
C VAL A 672 -6.26 -9.39 -0.43
N LEU A 673 -5.20 -10.12 -0.80
CA LEU A 673 -5.05 -11.53 -0.47
C LEU A 673 -4.56 -11.69 0.98
N GLY A 674 -5.11 -12.67 1.69
CA GLY A 674 -4.73 -13.03 3.05
C GLY A 674 -5.25 -14.41 3.42
N ALA A 675 -4.86 -14.91 4.60
CA ALA A 675 -5.22 -16.26 5.02
C ALA A 675 -6.73 -16.43 5.31
N THR A 676 -7.38 -15.42 5.89
CA THR A 676 -8.83 -15.44 6.15
C THR A 676 -9.38 -14.03 6.42
N ASP A 677 -10.52 -13.70 5.83
CA ASP A 677 -11.19 -12.39 6.05
C ASP A 677 -11.70 -12.22 7.48
N LEU A 678 -11.87 -13.31 8.23
CA LEU A 678 -12.27 -13.29 9.63
C LEU A 678 -11.24 -12.62 10.54
N PHE A 679 -9.96 -12.65 10.16
CA PHE A 679 -8.85 -12.16 11.00
C PHE A 679 -8.06 -11.04 10.33
N ASN A 680 -7.99 -11.07 9.00
CA ASN A 680 -7.09 -10.26 8.21
C ASN A 680 -7.40 -8.77 8.34
N THR A 681 -6.36 -7.96 8.41
CA THR A 681 -6.42 -6.50 8.44
C THR A 681 -5.30 -5.93 7.58
N VAL A 682 -5.52 -4.76 7.00
CA VAL A 682 -4.45 -3.98 6.36
C VAL A 682 -3.77 -3.13 7.41
N GLY A 683 -2.44 -3.15 7.44
CA GLY A 683 -1.65 -2.39 8.41
C GLY A 683 -0.46 -1.70 7.78
N ILE A 684 0.20 -0.85 8.57
CA ILE A 684 1.35 -0.04 8.12
C ILE A 684 2.58 -0.26 8.99
N PHE A 685 3.75 0.01 8.39
CA PHE A 685 5.02 0.14 9.08
C PHE A 685 5.63 1.52 8.83
N ALA A 686 6.20 2.13 9.86
CA ALA A 686 6.97 3.38 9.72
C ALA A 686 8.07 3.50 10.79
N ARG A 687 9.05 4.35 10.53
CA ARG A 687 10.12 4.70 11.47
C ARG A 687 9.82 5.98 12.27
N ASP A 688 9.11 6.91 11.64
CA ASP A 688 8.78 8.22 12.19
C ASP A 688 7.36 8.23 12.78
N VAL A 689 7.21 8.75 14.00
CA VAL A 689 5.94 8.75 14.74
C VAL A 689 4.88 9.61 14.06
N ASP A 690 5.28 10.74 13.47
CA ASP A 690 4.37 11.63 12.78
C ASP A 690 3.92 11.02 11.44
N VAL A 691 4.82 10.39 10.68
CA VAL A 691 4.47 9.60 9.49
C VAL A 691 3.53 8.46 9.86
N PHE A 692 3.86 7.69 10.89
CA PHE A 692 3.03 6.59 11.39
C PHE A 692 1.62 7.08 11.75
N SER A 693 1.52 8.13 12.56
CA SER A 693 0.24 8.69 13.01
C SER A 693 -0.55 9.28 11.86
N ARG A 694 0.10 10.00 10.93
CA ARG A 694 -0.52 10.68 9.80
C ARG A 694 -1.06 9.67 8.77
N VAL A 695 -0.28 8.66 8.41
CA VAL A 695 -0.69 7.62 7.46
C VAL A 695 -1.75 6.71 8.09
N GLY A 696 -1.49 6.22 9.31
CA GLY A 696 -2.35 5.25 9.96
C GLY A 696 -3.72 5.80 10.34
N SER A 697 -3.78 7.06 10.81
CA SER A 697 -5.06 7.74 11.05
C SER A 697 -5.83 8.04 9.75
N HIS A 698 -5.13 8.34 8.65
CA HIS A 698 -5.76 8.54 7.35
C HIS A 698 -6.34 7.25 6.78
N LEU A 699 -5.66 6.11 7.00
CA LEU A 699 -6.10 4.79 6.57
C LEU A 699 -7.46 4.40 7.19
N ILE A 700 -7.62 4.67 8.49
CA ILE A 700 -8.84 4.33 9.25
C ILE A 700 -9.92 5.40 9.14
N ARG A 701 -9.53 6.67 8.99
CA ARG A 701 -10.44 7.81 8.92
C ARG A 701 -9.91 8.82 7.91
N PRO A 702 -10.21 8.63 6.61
CA PRO A 702 -9.81 9.57 5.57
C PRO A 702 -10.32 10.98 5.87
N GLN A 703 -9.41 11.94 5.93
CA GLN A 703 -9.74 13.36 6.12
C GLN A 703 -8.96 14.21 5.12
N PRO A 704 -9.55 15.32 4.60
CA PRO A 704 -8.89 16.21 3.64
C PRO A 704 -7.77 17.06 4.26
N LYS A 705 -7.64 17.07 5.60
CA LYS A 705 -6.58 17.76 6.33
C LYS A 705 -5.86 16.77 7.25
N PRO A 706 -4.58 17.01 7.58
CA PRO A 706 -3.86 16.20 8.57
C PRO A 706 -4.65 16.08 9.87
N PHE A 707 -4.55 14.91 10.50
CA PHE A 707 -5.27 14.62 11.74
C PHE A 707 -4.91 15.67 12.81
N PRO A 708 -5.89 16.44 13.33
CA PRO A 708 -5.60 17.46 14.32
C PRO A 708 -5.15 16.78 15.61
N LEU A 709 -4.05 17.28 16.18
CA LEU A 709 -3.60 16.89 17.51
C LEU A 709 -4.79 17.02 18.49
N PRO A 710 -4.99 16.07 19.41
CA PRO A 710 -6.07 16.14 20.37
C PRO A 710 -5.96 17.46 21.15
N ARG A 711 -7.08 18.18 21.26
CA ARG A 711 -7.19 19.30 22.20
C ARG A 711 -6.93 18.77 23.61
N THR A 712 -6.36 19.61 24.47
CA THR A 712 -5.98 19.38 25.88
C THR A 712 -7.15 18.96 26.79
N LYS A 713 -7.89 17.92 26.43
CA LYS A 713 -8.86 17.28 27.28
C LYS A 713 -8.09 16.26 28.12
N LYS A 714 -8.17 16.38 29.43
CA LYS A 714 -7.60 15.39 30.34
C LYS A 714 -8.47 14.13 30.22
N TYR A 715 -7.89 13.03 29.77
CA TYR A 715 -8.55 11.73 29.70
C TYR A 715 -8.18 10.90 30.92
N LYS A 716 -9.07 10.00 31.33
CA LYS A 716 -8.77 8.94 32.29
C LYS A 716 -8.36 7.68 31.52
N TYR A 717 -7.48 6.87 32.10
CA TYR A 717 -6.98 5.65 31.47
C TYR A 717 -7.03 4.46 32.42
N ASN A 718 -7.47 3.31 31.91
CA ASN A 718 -7.26 2.00 32.54
C ASN A 718 -6.07 1.34 31.83
N LEU A 719 -4.89 1.35 32.44
CA LEU A 719 -3.69 0.73 31.87
C LEU A 719 -3.60 -0.72 32.35
N LEU A 720 -4.05 -1.68 31.54
CA LEU A 720 -4.05 -3.10 31.88
C LEU A 720 -2.66 -3.69 31.60
N TYR A 721 -2.07 -4.31 32.63
CA TYR A 721 -0.70 -4.80 32.63
C TYR A 721 -0.70 -6.31 32.91
N PRO A 722 -0.70 -7.16 31.87
CA PRO A 722 -0.83 -8.59 32.05
C PRO A 722 0.50 -9.24 32.45
N THR A 723 0.47 -10.04 33.52
CA THR A 723 1.66 -10.58 34.20
C THR A 723 1.69 -12.11 34.19
N ARG A 724 2.90 -12.68 34.17
CA ARG A 724 3.11 -14.12 34.43
C ARG A 724 2.87 -14.44 35.90
N ALA A 725 2.69 -15.72 36.23
CA ALA A 725 2.56 -16.15 37.62
C ALA A 725 3.87 -15.92 38.42
N PRO A 726 3.81 -15.61 39.73
CA PRO A 726 4.98 -15.20 40.52
C PRO A 726 6.12 -16.22 40.59
N GLN A 727 5.81 -17.51 40.50
CA GLN A 727 6.77 -18.60 40.73
C GLN A 727 7.48 -19.10 39.47
N ILE A 728 7.18 -18.53 38.30
CA ILE A 728 7.78 -19.00 37.06
C ILE A 728 9.04 -18.19 36.78
N THR A 729 10.22 -18.81 37.02
CA THR A 729 11.49 -18.34 36.43
C THR A 729 11.33 -18.40 34.92
N ASN A 730 11.19 -17.23 34.29
CA ASN A 730 10.97 -16.98 32.86
C ASN A 730 10.86 -18.28 32.01
N PRO A 731 9.66 -18.89 31.89
CA PRO A 731 9.51 -20.22 31.25
C PRO A 731 9.79 -20.17 29.74
N ASP A 732 9.86 -18.96 29.19
CA ASP A 732 10.00 -18.64 27.77
C ASP A 732 11.44 -18.81 27.24
N GLN A 733 12.15 -19.84 27.70
CA GLN A 733 13.40 -20.25 27.04
C GLN A 733 13.14 -21.16 25.83
N HIS A 734 11.98 -21.82 25.74
CA HIS A 734 11.75 -22.91 24.77
C HIS A 734 10.38 -22.91 24.07
N HIS A 735 9.52 -21.90 24.27
CA HIS A 735 8.17 -21.87 23.66
C HIS A 735 7.99 -20.67 22.73
N GLY A 736 8.56 -20.71 21.52
CA GLY A 736 8.15 -19.93 20.34
C GLY A 736 7.45 -18.56 20.52
N GLY A 737 7.87 -17.73 21.50
CA GLY A 737 7.43 -16.36 21.75
C GLY A 737 5.93 -16.07 21.88
N GLN A 738 5.07 -17.01 22.32
CA GLN A 738 3.61 -16.76 22.36
C GLN A 738 3.12 -16.04 23.63
N HIS A 739 3.81 -16.18 24.76
CA HIS A 739 3.40 -15.65 26.06
C HIS A 739 4.34 -14.55 26.58
N ARG A 740 4.33 -13.39 25.92
CA ARG A 740 5.16 -12.23 26.30
C ARG A 740 4.51 -11.47 27.46
N TRP A 741 4.50 -12.06 28.64
CA TRP A 741 3.95 -11.45 29.85
C TRP A 741 5.00 -10.68 30.63
N PHE A 742 4.57 -9.61 31.30
CA PHE A 742 5.43 -8.93 32.25
C PHE A 742 5.78 -9.82 33.44
N PRO A 743 6.96 -9.65 34.06
CA PRO A 743 7.23 -10.18 35.38
C PRO A 743 6.12 -9.78 36.36
N HIS A 744 5.75 -10.69 37.26
CA HIS A 744 4.83 -10.33 38.33
C HIS A 744 5.47 -9.24 39.22
N PRO A 745 4.74 -8.21 39.68
CA PRO A 745 5.30 -7.10 40.47
C PRO A 745 5.99 -7.52 41.77
N SER A 746 5.69 -8.72 42.28
CA SER A 746 6.36 -9.29 43.47
C SER A 746 7.70 -9.95 43.17
N VAL A 747 8.10 -10.08 41.91
CA VAL A 747 9.37 -10.70 41.51
C VAL A 747 10.48 -9.67 41.61
N ASP A 748 11.57 -10.03 42.27
CA ASP A 748 12.73 -9.15 42.46
C ASP A 748 13.29 -8.63 41.12
N VAL A 749 13.50 -7.31 41.03
CA VAL A 749 13.98 -6.64 39.81
C VAL A 749 15.39 -7.08 39.41
N SER A 750 16.19 -7.60 40.35
CA SER A 750 17.54 -8.11 40.09
C SER A 750 17.56 -9.30 39.12
N VAL A 751 16.47 -10.09 39.06
CA VAL A 751 16.37 -11.24 38.13
C VAL A 751 15.77 -10.88 36.78
N TRP A 752 15.42 -9.61 36.56
CA TRP A 752 14.85 -9.15 35.29
C TRP A 752 15.94 -9.03 34.23
N THR A 753 15.61 -9.40 33.00
CA THR A 753 16.42 -9.15 31.82
C THR A 753 16.55 -7.66 31.56
N GLU A 754 17.58 -7.26 30.81
CA GLU A 754 17.78 -5.86 30.45
C GLU A 754 16.58 -5.29 29.68
N ALA A 755 15.99 -6.08 28.76
CA ALA A 755 14.78 -5.68 28.06
C ALA A 755 13.59 -5.47 29.00
N GLU A 756 13.36 -6.36 29.97
CA GLU A 756 12.29 -6.21 30.97
C GLU A 756 12.47 -4.91 31.78
N LYS A 757 13.71 -4.57 32.17
CA LYS A 757 14.01 -3.32 32.90
C LYS A 757 13.77 -2.07 32.05
N GLN A 758 14.21 -2.08 30.79
CA GLN A 758 14.01 -0.95 29.89
C GLN A 758 12.53 -0.73 29.57
N ILE A 759 11.77 -1.80 29.34
CA ILE A 759 10.32 -1.68 29.13
C ILE A 759 9.66 -1.12 30.40
N GLU A 760 10.03 -1.60 31.58
CA GLU A 760 9.46 -1.13 32.84
C GLU A 760 9.66 0.37 33.07
N ASN A 761 10.86 0.89 32.78
CA ASN A 761 11.12 2.32 32.83
C ASN A 761 10.17 3.11 31.91
N VAL A 762 9.92 2.60 30.70
CA VAL A 762 8.98 3.21 29.76
C VAL A 762 7.54 3.12 30.26
N VAL A 763 7.13 2.01 30.89
CA VAL A 763 5.79 1.90 31.48
C VAL A 763 5.59 2.94 32.61
N LEU A 764 6.59 3.13 33.46
CA LEU A 764 6.55 4.17 34.51
C LEU A 764 6.40 5.58 33.92
N GLU A 765 7.09 5.87 32.82
CA GLU A 765 6.93 7.14 32.11
C GLU A 765 5.53 7.28 31.50
N ILE A 766 4.99 6.21 30.90
CA ILE A 766 3.61 6.18 30.37
C ILE A 766 2.60 6.47 31.49
N GLU A 767 2.70 5.82 32.64
CA GLU A 767 1.85 6.08 33.82
C GLU A 767 1.91 7.55 34.25
N ALA A 768 3.12 8.11 34.32
CA ALA A 768 3.32 9.52 34.68
C ALA A 768 2.74 10.49 33.66
N LYS A 769 2.86 10.22 32.35
CA LYS A 769 2.36 11.11 31.29
C LYS A 769 0.87 10.98 31.03
N LEU A 770 0.28 9.82 31.31
CA LEU A 770 -1.15 9.56 31.19
C LEU A 770 -1.92 9.82 32.50
N ASP A 771 -1.23 10.11 33.61
CA ASP A 771 -1.82 10.33 34.94
C ASP A 771 -2.71 9.15 35.36
N CYS A 772 -2.15 7.94 35.27
CA CYS A 772 -2.84 6.71 35.63
C CYS A 772 -1.91 5.73 36.36
N GLN A 773 -2.50 4.70 36.96
CA GLN A 773 -1.78 3.57 37.53
C GLN A 773 -2.11 2.31 36.74
N ARG A 774 -1.11 1.44 36.58
CA ARG A 774 -1.31 0.13 35.96
C ARG A 774 -2.17 -0.78 36.81
N ILE A 775 -2.90 -1.66 36.14
CA ILE A 775 -3.75 -2.69 36.73
C ILE A 775 -3.15 -4.03 36.35
N ALA A 776 -2.38 -4.62 37.28
CA ALA A 776 -1.74 -5.90 37.07
C ALA A 776 -2.77 -7.04 37.16
N PHE A 777 -2.74 -7.97 36.20
CA PHE A 777 -3.60 -9.16 36.24
C PHE A 777 -2.96 -10.36 35.55
N ASN A 778 -3.37 -11.57 35.93
CA ASN A 778 -3.04 -12.80 35.21
C ASN A 778 -4.25 -13.24 34.38
N ILE A 779 -4.11 -13.28 33.05
CA ILE A 779 -5.23 -13.61 32.16
C ILE A 779 -5.75 -15.04 32.35
N ASN A 780 -4.86 -16.00 32.63
CA ASN A 780 -5.23 -17.40 32.81
C ASN A 780 -6.03 -17.59 34.10
N GLU A 781 -5.66 -16.89 35.17
CA GLU A 781 -6.43 -16.87 36.42
C GLU A 781 -7.78 -16.18 36.24
N LEU A 782 -7.80 -15.03 35.54
CA LEU A 782 -9.04 -14.31 35.25
C LEU A 782 -10.01 -15.17 34.43
N TRP A 783 -9.54 -15.80 33.36
CA TRP A 783 -10.33 -16.73 32.54
C TRP A 783 -10.84 -17.90 33.37
N ARG A 784 -9.98 -18.55 34.15
CA ARG A 784 -10.35 -19.71 34.98
C ARG A 784 -11.41 -19.36 36.03
N ALA A 785 -11.38 -18.13 36.54
CA ALA A 785 -12.37 -17.63 37.50
C ALA A 785 -13.69 -17.24 36.84
N THR A 786 -13.67 -16.87 35.55
CA THR A 786 -14.82 -16.32 34.82
C THR A 786 -15.06 -16.96 33.44
N PRO A 787 -14.95 -18.30 33.28
CA PRO A 787 -15.04 -18.90 31.94
C PRO A 787 -16.47 -18.76 31.42
N PRO A 788 -16.67 -18.43 30.14
CA PRO A 788 -17.99 -18.43 29.52
C PRO A 788 -18.67 -19.80 29.63
N VAL A 789 -20.00 -19.81 29.68
CA VAL A 789 -20.78 -21.07 29.74
C VAL A 789 -20.43 -21.94 28.55
N GLY A 790 -20.10 -23.21 28.81
CA GLY A 790 -19.74 -24.19 27.78
C GLY A 790 -18.27 -24.16 27.33
N GLN A 791 -17.47 -23.20 27.81
CA GLN A 791 -16.04 -23.14 27.49
C GLN A 791 -15.18 -23.90 28.52
N PRO A 792 -14.03 -24.47 28.10
CA PRO A 792 -13.04 -25.04 29.02
C PRO A 792 -12.52 -24.03 30.05
N ARG A 793 -12.13 -24.52 31.23
CA ARG A 793 -11.51 -23.69 32.28
C ARG A 793 -10.06 -23.29 31.95
N SER A 794 -9.40 -24.01 31.05
CA SER A 794 -8.10 -23.65 30.51
C SER A 794 -8.30 -22.72 29.33
N LEU A 795 -7.59 -21.59 29.31
CA LEU A 795 -7.64 -20.66 28.19
C LEU A 795 -7.03 -21.28 26.93
N ASP A 796 -5.93 -22.03 27.07
CA ASP A 796 -5.29 -22.74 25.96
C ASP A 796 -6.24 -23.75 25.32
N ASP A 797 -6.93 -24.58 26.12
CA ASP A 797 -7.88 -25.56 25.59
C ASP A 797 -9.09 -24.88 24.93
N ALA A 798 -9.50 -23.72 25.46
CA ALA A 798 -10.66 -23.00 24.95
C ALA A 798 -10.39 -22.38 23.59
N VAL A 799 -9.24 -21.71 23.39
CA VAL A 799 -9.02 -20.89 22.18
C VAL A 799 -7.75 -21.20 21.39
N GLY A 800 -6.85 -22.03 21.90
CA GLY A 800 -5.56 -22.31 21.25
C GLY A 800 -5.69 -22.89 19.84
N HIS A 801 -6.66 -23.78 19.64
CA HIS A 801 -6.94 -24.42 18.34
C HIS A 801 -7.64 -23.50 17.31
N VAL A 802 -8.15 -22.34 17.73
CA VAL A 802 -9.03 -21.52 16.89
C VAL A 802 -8.30 -20.97 15.67
N TYR A 803 -7.06 -20.52 15.84
CA TYR A 803 -6.25 -19.96 14.76
C TYR A 803 -5.96 -21.01 13.69
N SER A 804 -5.42 -22.18 14.07
CA SER A 804 -5.06 -23.26 13.14
C SER A 804 -6.28 -23.80 12.42
N ALA A 805 -7.39 -24.03 13.13
CA ALA A 805 -8.63 -24.52 12.52
C ALA A 805 -9.19 -23.55 11.47
N ILE A 806 -9.34 -22.26 11.82
CA ILE A 806 -9.96 -21.28 10.91
C ILE A 806 -9.06 -20.95 9.72
N THR A 807 -7.76 -20.73 9.94
CA THR A 807 -6.83 -20.34 8.86
C THR A 807 -6.60 -21.46 7.86
N THR A 808 -6.44 -22.71 8.30
CA THR A 808 -6.26 -23.84 7.37
C THR A 808 -7.53 -24.19 6.61
N ALA A 809 -8.69 -24.13 7.27
CA ALA A 809 -9.96 -24.27 6.58
C ALA A 809 -10.16 -23.14 5.55
N SER A 810 -9.82 -21.91 5.91
CA SER A 810 -9.88 -20.77 4.99
C SER A 810 -8.91 -20.90 3.82
N ALA A 811 -7.71 -21.47 4.03
CA ALA A 811 -6.77 -21.73 2.93
C ALA A 811 -7.36 -22.72 1.91
N VAL A 812 -7.97 -23.81 2.39
CA VAL A 812 -8.60 -24.83 1.54
C VAL A 812 -9.84 -24.27 0.82
N HIS A 813 -10.74 -23.61 1.54
CA HIS A 813 -12.00 -23.12 0.96
C HIS A 813 -11.89 -21.75 0.29
N GLY A 814 -10.82 -20.99 0.56
CA GLY A 814 -10.58 -19.63 0.08
C GLY A 814 -9.82 -19.55 -1.24
N GLY A 815 -9.71 -20.66 -1.97
CA GLY A 815 -9.23 -20.68 -3.34
C GLY A 815 -7.80 -21.20 -3.55
N ILE A 816 -7.03 -21.48 -2.49
CA ILE A 816 -5.70 -22.10 -2.66
C ILE A 816 -5.86 -23.51 -3.23
N ASP A 817 -6.76 -24.35 -2.68
CA ASP A 817 -6.99 -25.70 -3.21
C ASP A 817 -7.55 -25.69 -4.64
N GLN A 818 -8.41 -24.71 -4.96
CA GLN A 818 -8.87 -24.52 -6.33
C GLN A 818 -7.70 -24.20 -7.27
N PHE A 819 -6.81 -23.28 -6.87
CA PHE A 819 -5.59 -23.00 -7.60
C PHE A 819 -4.72 -24.25 -7.77
N MET A 820 -4.51 -25.05 -6.72
CA MET A 820 -3.71 -26.28 -6.82
C MET A 820 -4.30 -27.25 -7.85
N ALA A 821 -5.63 -27.44 -7.83
CA ALA A 821 -6.32 -28.33 -8.76
C ALA A 821 -6.26 -27.83 -10.21
N GLU A 822 -6.49 -26.53 -10.43
CA GLU A 822 -6.40 -25.91 -11.75
C GLU A 822 -4.99 -25.94 -12.31
N TYR A 823 -3.99 -25.60 -11.49
CA TYR A 823 -2.58 -25.68 -11.85
C TYR A 823 -2.20 -27.11 -12.27
N THR A 824 -2.60 -28.11 -11.48
CA THR A 824 -2.32 -29.53 -11.75
C THR A 824 -2.91 -29.97 -13.09
N LYS A 825 -4.13 -29.52 -13.39
CA LYS A 825 -4.83 -29.84 -14.64
C LYS A 825 -4.12 -29.27 -15.88
N ILE A 826 -3.54 -28.08 -15.79
CA ILE A 826 -2.88 -27.42 -16.93
C ILE A 826 -1.39 -27.75 -17.06
N ASN A 827 -0.79 -28.37 -16.04
CA ASN A 827 0.65 -28.72 -15.99
C ASN A 827 0.90 -30.24 -15.97
N ASP A 828 0.18 -31.01 -16.80
CA ASP A 828 0.37 -32.46 -16.99
C ASP A 828 0.34 -33.27 -15.67
N GLY A 829 -0.50 -32.87 -14.71
CA GLY A 829 -0.60 -33.55 -13.41
C GLY A 829 0.47 -33.15 -12.39
N ARG A 830 1.35 -32.18 -12.70
CA ARG A 830 2.35 -31.67 -11.75
C ARG A 830 1.72 -30.68 -10.77
N LEU A 831 2.02 -30.86 -9.49
CA LEU A 831 1.66 -29.91 -8.44
C LEU A 831 2.53 -28.64 -8.54
N PRO A 832 2.01 -27.46 -8.15
CA PRO A 832 2.83 -26.26 -8.09
C PRO A 832 3.90 -26.40 -7.00
N PRO A 833 5.08 -25.79 -7.21
CA PRO A 833 6.12 -25.74 -6.18
C PRO A 833 5.59 -24.95 -4.98
N ILE A 834 5.56 -25.60 -3.81
CA ILE A 834 5.20 -24.99 -2.53
C ILE A 834 6.12 -25.52 -1.43
N SER A 835 6.29 -24.74 -0.36
CA SER A 835 7.05 -25.15 0.83
C SER A 835 6.41 -26.35 1.55
N ASP A 836 7.23 -27.16 2.21
CA ASP A 836 6.74 -28.34 2.95
C ASP A 836 5.77 -27.93 4.08
N LEU A 837 6.05 -26.82 4.76
CA LEU A 837 5.17 -26.32 5.83
C LEU A 837 3.79 -25.95 5.27
N VAL A 838 3.72 -25.20 4.17
CA VAL A 838 2.46 -24.85 3.51
C VAL A 838 1.70 -26.09 3.08
N ARG A 839 2.39 -27.07 2.48
CA ARG A 839 1.78 -28.34 2.07
C ARG A 839 1.14 -29.07 3.25
N ARG A 840 1.87 -29.20 4.37
CA ARG A 840 1.37 -29.84 5.60
C ARG A 840 0.17 -29.09 6.20
N ARG A 841 0.16 -27.75 6.14
CA ARG A 841 -0.98 -26.93 6.61
C ARG A 841 -2.23 -27.10 5.74
N LEU A 842 -2.06 -27.17 4.41
CA LEU A 842 -3.17 -27.48 3.51
C LEU A 842 -3.71 -28.89 3.75
N ASP A 843 -2.83 -29.88 3.90
CA ASP A 843 -3.25 -31.26 4.21
C ASP A 843 -3.98 -31.33 5.56
N HIS A 844 -3.55 -30.56 6.56
CA HIS A 844 -4.28 -30.45 7.82
C HIS A 844 -5.70 -29.88 7.60
N GLY A 845 -5.82 -28.77 6.85
CA GLY A 845 -7.12 -28.16 6.55
C GLY A 845 -8.07 -29.11 5.81
N ARG A 846 -7.57 -29.88 4.83
CA ARG A 846 -8.36 -30.86 4.07
C ARG A 846 -8.92 -32.00 4.93
N ASN A 847 -8.20 -32.35 5.99
CA ASN A 847 -8.56 -33.41 6.92
C ASN A 847 -9.30 -32.90 8.16
N LEU A 848 -9.59 -31.59 8.23
CA LEU A 848 -10.25 -30.98 9.37
C LEU A 848 -11.77 -31.25 9.32
N PRO A 849 -12.38 -31.85 10.36
CA PRO A 849 -13.82 -32.05 10.37
C PRO A 849 -14.61 -30.74 10.47
N ASP A 850 -15.73 -30.62 9.76
CA ASP A 850 -16.62 -29.43 9.80
C ASP A 850 -17.04 -29.02 11.22
N LYS A 851 -17.23 -30.02 12.09
CA LYS A 851 -17.56 -29.79 13.51
C LYS A 851 -16.45 -29.01 14.23
N THR A 852 -15.19 -29.25 13.90
CA THR A 852 -14.04 -28.55 14.52
C THR A 852 -14.03 -27.08 14.12
N ILE A 853 -14.37 -26.76 12.87
CA ILE A 853 -14.49 -25.37 12.40
C ILE A 853 -15.64 -24.66 13.14
N THR A 854 -16.78 -25.34 13.29
CA THR A 854 -17.93 -24.81 14.03
C THR A 854 -17.57 -24.51 15.49
N LEU A 855 -16.92 -25.45 16.17
CA LEU A 855 -16.46 -25.26 17.55
C LEU A 855 -15.44 -24.10 17.68
N ALA A 856 -14.54 -23.95 16.70
CA ALA A 856 -13.58 -22.85 16.68
C ALA A 856 -14.27 -21.48 16.54
N LEU A 857 -15.32 -21.38 15.71
CA LEU A 857 -16.13 -20.16 15.56
C LEU A 857 -16.91 -19.83 16.84
N GLU A 858 -17.49 -20.84 17.50
CA GLU A 858 -18.16 -20.68 18.79
C GLU A 858 -17.20 -20.23 19.89
N ALA A 859 -16.02 -20.84 19.97
CA ALA A 859 -14.96 -20.46 20.91
C ALA A 859 -14.46 -19.03 20.67
N MET A 860 -14.25 -18.64 19.41
CA MET A 860 -13.91 -17.27 19.03
C MET A 860 -14.96 -16.27 19.54
N GLN A 861 -16.24 -16.54 19.27
CA GLN A 861 -17.33 -15.66 19.70
C GLN A 861 -17.46 -15.58 21.23
N ALA A 862 -17.26 -16.71 21.92
CA ALA A 862 -17.25 -16.76 23.38
C ALA A 862 -16.10 -15.93 23.96
N PHE A 863 -14.88 -16.07 23.43
CA PHE A 863 -13.71 -15.30 23.85
C PHE A 863 -13.88 -13.80 23.58
N ARG A 864 -14.44 -13.43 22.42
CA ARG A 864 -14.77 -12.04 22.09
C ARG A 864 -15.76 -11.45 23.09
N THR A 865 -16.84 -12.16 23.37
CA THR A 865 -17.87 -11.72 24.33
C THR A 865 -17.31 -11.60 25.74
N TRP A 866 -16.48 -12.56 26.16
CA TRP A 866 -15.81 -12.53 27.45
C TRP A 866 -14.86 -11.34 27.58
N THR A 867 -14.05 -11.08 26.54
CA THR A 867 -13.13 -9.94 26.53
C THR A 867 -13.91 -8.63 26.69
N GLU A 868 -15.01 -8.48 25.95
CA GLU A 868 -15.83 -7.27 25.99
C GLU A 868 -16.51 -7.05 27.35
N THR A 869 -17.10 -8.11 27.91
CA THR A 869 -17.94 -8.03 29.12
C THR A 869 -17.14 -8.12 30.41
N THR A 870 -16.09 -8.92 30.42
CA THR A 870 -15.29 -9.21 31.62
C THR A 870 -14.01 -8.40 31.62
N LEU A 871 -13.19 -8.48 30.57
CA LEU A 871 -11.91 -7.76 30.57
C LEU A 871 -12.13 -6.25 30.43
N PHE A 872 -12.83 -5.78 29.39
CA PHE A 872 -13.09 -4.36 29.21
C PHE A 872 -14.25 -3.82 30.05
N GLY A 873 -15.20 -4.68 30.43
CA GLY A 873 -16.39 -4.28 31.20
C GLY A 873 -16.18 -4.13 32.72
N SER A 874 -15.08 -4.64 33.28
CA SER A 874 -14.85 -4.63 34.74
C SER A 874 -14.22 -3.35 35.30
N TYR A 875 -13.81 -2.41 34.44
CA TYR A 875 -13.07 -1.20 34.84
C TYR A 875 -13.88 0.09 34.62
N ASP A 876 -13.31 1.26 34.93
CA ASP A 876 -13.97 2.55 34.72
C ASP A 876 -14.37 2.70 33.24
N GLN A 877 -15.67 2.67 32.96
CA GLN A 877 -16.20 2.74 31.60
C GLN A 877 -16.09 4.15 30.98
N GLU A 878 -15.81 5.17 31.79
CA GLU A 878 -15.50 6.52 31.31
C GLU A 878 -14.03 6.69 30.90
N ALA A 879 -13.17 5.73 31.26
CA ALA A 879 -11.75 5.76 30.98
C ALA A 879 -11.40 5.00 29.69
N ILE A 880 -10.37 5.47 28.98
CA ILE A 880 -9.82 4.78 27.83
C ILE A 880 -9.04 3.57 28.34
N THR A 881 -9.45 2.37 27.95
CA THR A 881 -8.79 1.13 28.36
C THR A 881 -7.72 0.74 27.36
N VAL A 882 -6.50 0.54 27.84
CA VAL A 882 -5.34 0.17 27.03
C VAL A 882 -4.64 -1.01 27.69
N ILE A 883 -4.43 -2.09 26.95
CA ILE A 883 -3.57 -3.20 27.37
C ILE A 883 -2.16 -2.93 26.84
N ILE A 884 -1.15 -3.09 27.69
CA ILE A 884 0.26 -2.97 27.33
C ILE A 884 0.96 -4.32 27.52
N PHE A 885 1.84 -4.73 26.61
CA PHE A 885 2.68 -5.93 26.81
C PHE A 885 3.99 -5.88 26.00
N PRO A 886 5.05 -6.61 26.40
CA PRO A 886 6.27 -6.74 25.63
C PRO A 886 6.00 -7.35 24.25
N GLN A 887 6.47 -6.70 23.20
CA GLN A 887 6.32 -7.15 21.82
C GLN A 887 7.59 -7.77 21.27
N ALA A 888 8.77 -7.21 21.52
CA ALA A 888 10.06 -7.87 21.26
C ALA A 888 11.03 -7.53 22.38
N CYS A 889 11.86 -8.49 22.79
CA CYS A 889 12.76 -8.34 23.94
C CYS A 889 14.24 -8.40 23.54
N GLY A 890 14.56 -8.10 22.28
CA GLY A 890 15.92 -8.08 21.73
C GLY A 890 16.74 -9.35 21.98
N ARG A 891 16.11 -10.52 21.83
CA ARG A 891 16.81 -11.81 21.89
C ARG A 891 17.28 -12.22 20.49
N PRO A 892 18.53 -12.71 20.34
CA PRO A 892 19.00 -13.20 19.05
C PRO A 892 18.15 -14.37 18.56
N ASP A 893 17.75 -14.33 17.30
CA ASP A 893 17.02 -15.37 16.59
C ASP A 893 17.55 -15.38 15.15
N TYR A 894 18.48 -16.30 14.87
CA TYR A 894 19.27 -16.19 13.67
C TYR A 894 18.58 -16.87 12.48
N ARG A 895 18.76 -16.27 11.31
CA ARG A 895 18.15 -16.75 10.07
C ARG A 895 18.64 -18.12 9.61
N ASP A 896 19.80 -18.57 10.09
CA ASP A 896 20.38 -19.89 9.82
C ASP A 896 19.90 -20.97 10.79
N ASP A 897 19.18 -20.60 11.86
CA ASP A 897 18.65 -21.55 12.82
C ASP A 897 17.51 -22.38 12.21
N ILE A 898 17.56 -23.70 12.39
CA ILE A 898 16.54 -24.63 11.90
C ILE A 898 15.35 -24.60 12.87
N ALA A 899 14.17 -24.23 12.35
CA ALA A 899 12.94 -24.23 13.14
C ALA A 899 12.54 -25.65 13.53
N ASP A 900 12.23 -25.86 14.82
CA ASP A 900 11.57 -27.09 15.24
C ASP A 900 10.12 -27.09 14.75
N ARG A 901 9.84 -27.93 13.75
CA ARG A 901 8.51 -28.13 13.15
C ARG A 901 7.89 -29.48 13.54
N THR A 902 8.28 -30.04 14.69
CA THR A 902 7.70 -31.26 15.26
C THR A 902 6.19 -31.10 15.46
N LEU A 903 5.77 -29.96 16.04
CA LEU A 903 4.37 -29.54 16.04
C LEU A 903 4.12 -28.64 14.82
N LEU A 904 3.01 -28.91 14.11
CA LEU A 904 2.61 -28.11 12.94
C LEU A 904 2.09 -26.72 13.35
N PHE A 905 1.41 -26.67 14.50
CA PHE A 905 0.90 -25.48 15.15
C PHE A 905 1.26 -25.52 16.63
N ASN A 906 1.49 -24.34 17.20
CA ASN A 906 1.50 -24.17 18.64
C ASN A 906 0.12 -23.65 19.04
N ASP A 907 -0.82 -24.58 19.23
CA ASP A 907 -2.23 -24.33 19.56
C ASP A 907 -2.40 -24.01 21.05
N THR A 908 -1.75 -22.93 21.49
CA THR A 908 -1.90 -22.34 22.82
C THR A 908 -2.43 -20.91 22.69
N PHE A 909 -2.86 -20.32 23.80
CA PHE A 909 -3.34 -18.95 23.78
C PHE A 909 -2.20 -17.99 23.42
N SER A 910 -2.32 -17.28 22.31
CA SER A 910 -1.45 -16.16 21.99
C SER A 910 -2.08 -14.86 22.46
N ILE A 911 -1.27 -13.97 23.05
CA ILE A 911 -1.73 -12.60 23.37
C ILE A 911 -2.19 -11.84 22.13
N TYR A 912 -1.72 -12.22 20.94
CA TYR A 912 -2.19 -11.67 19.67
C TYR A 912 -3.65 -11.97 19.35
N ALA A 913 -4.28 -12.92 20.07
CA ALA A 913 -5.70 -13.24 19.95
C ALA A 913 -6.61 -12.05 20.23
N PHE A 914 -6.19 -11.07 21.05
CA PHE A 914 -6.93 -9.81 21.18
C PHE A 914 -7.05 -9.09 19.83
N GLY A 915 -6.00 -9.14 19.03
CA GLY A 915 -6.05 -8.68 17.66
C GLY A 915 -7.05 -9.51 16.85
N TYR A 916 -6.73 -10.77 16.58
CA TYR A 916 -7.42 -11.53 15.54
C TYR A 916 -8.76 -12.18 15.96
N LEU A 917 -8.96 -12.56 17.23
CA LEU A 917 -10.24 -13.13 17.70
C LEU A 917 -11.24 -12.05 18.14
N VAL A 918 -10.75 -10.95 18.73
CA VAL A 918 -11.63 -9.90 19.28
C VAL A 918 -11.80 -8.72 18.31
N GLY A 919 -10.79 -8.48 17.47
CA GLY A 919 -10.77 -7.37 16.52
C GLY A 919 -10.14 -6.09 17.07
N CYS A 920 -9.34 -6.17 18.13
CA CYS A 920 -8.74 -5.00 18.79
C CYS A 920 -7.65 -4.34 17.93
N PRO A 921 -7.56 -2.99 17.92
CA PRO A 921 -6.38 -2.33 17.38
C PRO A 921 -5.17 -2.62 18.28
N ASP A 922 -4.02 -2.95 17.68
CA ASP A 922 -2.79 -3.38 18.37
C ASP A 922 -1.58 -2.76 17.68
N TYR A 923 -0.96 -1.78 18.36
CA TYR A 923 0.09 -0.95 17.81
C TYR A 923 1.44 -1.32 18.44
N THR A 924 2.36 -1.81 17.62
CA THR A 924 3.74 -2.10 18.00
C THR A 924 4.55 -0.81 18.06
N ILE A 925 5.30 -0.61 19.13
CA ILE A 925 6.08 0.60 19.41
C ILE A 925 7.51 0.17 19.78
N PRO A 926 8.53 0.59 19.01
CA PRO A 926 9.92 0.43 19.42
C PRO A 926 10.22 1.38 20.59
N VAL A 927 10.79 0.86 21.66
CA VAL A 927 11.03 1.64 22.90
C VAL A 927 12.47 1.62 23.35
N ALA A 928 13.25 0.62 22.94
CA ALA A 928 14.63 0.49 23.36
C ALA A 928 15.44 -0.43 22.43
N GLU A 929 16.71 -0.61 22.72
CA GLU A 929 17.56 -1.64 22.12
C GLU A 929 18.49 -2.24 23.19
N VAL A 930 18.72 -3.55 23.12
CA VAL A 930 19.54 -4.27 24.11
C VAL A 930 20.77 -4.90 23.47
N PRO A 931 21.92 -4.89 24.16
CA PRO A 931 23.15 -5.48 23.65
C PRO A 931 23.07 -7.01 23.65
N TYR A 932 23.66 -7.63 22.65
CA TYR A 932 23.93 -9.07 22.61
C TYR A 932 25.31 -9.33 22.00
N HIS A 933 25.92 -10.45 22.36
CA HIS A 933 27.15 -10.89 21.71
C HIS A 933 26.81 -11.68 20.45
N SER A 934 27.16 -11.15 19.27
CA SER A 934 26.85 -11.80 18.00
C SER A 934 27.74 -13.00 17.73
N LYS A 935 27.14 -14.15 17.38
CA LYS A 935 27.87 -15.32 16.84
C LYS A 935 28.43 -15.06 15.44
N ILE A 936 27.95 -14.04 14.74
CA ILE A 936 28.33 -13.74 13.35
C ILE A 936 29.44 -12.69 13.31
N SER A 937 29.22 -11.50 13.91
CA SER A 937 30.22 -10.43 13.89
C SER A 937 31.29 -10.59 14.97
N GLN A 938 31.07 -11.46 15.98
CA GLN A 938 31.95 -11.62 17.14
C GLN A 938 32.13 -10.31 17.93
N GLN A 939 31.14 -9.43 17.87
CA GLN A 939 31.08 -8.14 18.56
C GLN A 939 29.79 -8.00 19.35
N ILE A 940 29.74 -6.99 20.21
CA ILE A 940 28.49 -6.55 20.84
C ILE A 940 27.66 -5.78 19.81
N GLU A 941 26.53 -6.36 19.44
CA GLU A 941 25.51 -5.78 18.57
C GLU A 941 24.26 -5.46 19.39
N TYR A 942 23.26 -4.83 18.78
CA TYR A 942 22.04 -4.38 19.48
C TYR A 942 20.79 -4.83 18.76
N LEU A 943 19.79 -5.29 19.51
CA LEU A 943 18.49 -5.72 18.97
C LEU A 943 17.34 -4.89 19.51
N PRO A 944 16.28 -4.71 18.70
CA PRO A 944 15.14 -3.89 19.09
C PRO A 944 14.39 -4.48 20.29
N VAL A 945 13.94 -3.59 21.17
CA VAL A 945 12.94 -3.86 22.19
C VAL A 945 11.70 -3.05 21.86
N SER A 946 10.55 -3.70 21.88
CA SER A 946 9.26 -3.07 21.56
C SER A 946 8.16 -3.53 22.51
N ILE A 947 7.11 -2.72 22.60
CA ILE A 947 5.86 -3.01 23.30
C ILE A 947 4.68 -2.95 22.33
N SER A 948 3.57 -3.57 22.71
CA SER A 948 2.27 -3.39 22.06
C SER A 948 1.35 -2.56 22.96
N LEU A 949 0.64 -1.61 22.36
CA LEU A 949 -0.53 -0.96 22.96
C LEU A 949 -1.79 -1.44 22.25
N VAL A 950 -2.71 -2.04 23.00
CA VAL A 950 -3.95 -2.61 22.48
C VAL A 950 -5.15 -1.87 23.07
N GLY A 951 -5.99 -1.34 22.19
CA GLY A 951 -7.22 -0.66 22.57
C GLY A 951 -8.43 -1.57 22.46
N ARG A 952 -9.60 -1.10 22.91
CA ARG A 952 -10.89 -1.73 22.58
C ARG A 952 -11.19 -1.57 21.08
N PRO A 953 -11.88 -2.50 20.41
CA PRO A 953 -12.30 -2.30 19.02
C PRO A 953 -12.97 -0.93 18.80
N GLY A 954 -12.50 -0.18 17.82
CA GLY A 954 -12.95 1.17 17.48
C GLY A 954 -12.18 2.32 18.14
N THR A 955 -11.16 2.05 18.98
CA THR A 955 -10.38 3.07 19.70
C THR A 955 -9.02 3.42 19.07
N ASP A 956 -8.87 3.12 17.77
CA ASP A 956 -7.64 3.37 17.01
C ASP A 956 -7.13 4.81 17.10
N ILE A 957 -8.05 5.78 17.05
CA ILE A 957 -7.72 7.21 17.08
C ILE A 957 -7.17 7.61 18.45
N GLU A 958 -7.71 7.04 19.52
CA GLU A 958 -7.25 7.22 20.88
C GLU A 958 -5.82 6.67 21.05
N LEU A 959 -5.49 5.55 20.42
CA LEU A 959 -4.11 5.04 20.42
C LEU A 959 -3.15 5.99 19.71
N PHE A 960 -3.50 6.54 18.54
CA PHE A 960 -2.66 7.57 17.89
C PHE A 960 -2.49 8.83 18.74
N ASN A 961 -3.56 9.26 19.43
CA ASN A 961 -3.49 10.39 20.35
C ASN A 961 -2.51 10.13 21.50
N ILE A 962 -2.52 8.92 22.06
CA ILE A 962 -1.56 8.50 23.10
C ILE A 962 -0.14 8.55 22.53
N LEU A 963 0.11 7.96 21.36
CA LEU A 963 1.44 7.93 20.74
C LEU A 963 1.98 9.35 20.49
N GLN A 964 1.17 10.24 19.93
CA GLN A 964 1.58 11.63 19.70
C GLN A 964 1.86 12.38 21.01
N HIS A 965 1.09 12.10 22.07
CA HIS A 965 1.36 12.68 23.40
C HIS A 965 2.68 12.16 23.96
N LEU A 966 2.89 10.85 23.95
CA LEU A 966 4.13 10.21 24.41
C LEU A 966 5.34 10.74 23.64
N HIS A 967 5.22 10.89 22.32
CA HIS A 967 6.28 11.44 21.48
C HIS A 967 6.63 12.89 21.82
N LYS A 968 5.62 13.77 21.94
CA LYS A 968 5.84 15.18 22.34
C LYS A 968 6.44 15.32 23.73
N THR A 969 6.20 14.34 24.60
CA THR A 969 6.75 14.30 25.96
C THR A 969 8.07 13.53 26.05
N ASN A 970 8.64 13.13 24.91
CA ASN A 970 9.91 12.40 24.77
C ASN A 970 9.96 11.00 25.42
N VAL A 971 8.81 10.35 25.61
CA VAL A 971 8.77 8.95 26.10
C VAL A 971 9.08 7.96 24.98
N ILE A 972 8.71 8.31 23.74
CA ILE A 972 9.01 7.54 22.53
C ILE A 972 9.62 8.46 21.46
N SER A 973 10.46 7.92 20.60
CA SER A 973 11.18 8.69 19.58
C SER A 973 11.11 8.02 18.20
N ASN A 974 11.46 8.79 17.17
CA ASN A 974 11.74 8.21 15.86
C ASN A 974 12.89 7.21 15.95
N VAL A 975 12.92 6.26 15.01
CA VAL A 975 13.98 5.25 14.89
C VAL A 975 14.73 5.39 13.58
N GLU A 976 16.01 5.04 13.59
CA GLU A 976 16.90 5.11 12.43
C GLU A 976 16.73 3.89 11.51
N ALA A 977 17.18 4.05 10.26
CA ALA A 977 17.35 2.93 9.35
C ALA A 977 18.68 2.20 9.60
N GLY A 978 18.79 0.93 9.19
CA GLY A 978 20.02 0.15 9.28
C GLY A 978 20.21 -0.61 10.61
N PRO A 979 21.45 -0.86 11.08
CA PRO A 979 21.72 -1.81 12.17
C PRO A 979 21.25 -1.38 13.56
N ARG A 980 21.05 -0.08 13.80
CA ARG A 980 20.74 0.49 15.12
C ARG A 980 19.44 1.27 15.09
N LEU A 981 18.70 1.23 16.20
CA LEU A 981 17.44 1.99 16.32
C LEU A 981 17.69 3.46 16.62
N PHE A 982 18.71 3.74 17.43
CA PHE A 982 19.04 5.08 17.88
C PHE A 982 20.47 5.40 17.46
N LEU A 983 20.71 6.67 17.11
CA LEU A 983 22.05 7.16 16.82
C LEU A 983 22.95 6.85 18.03
N LYS A 984 24.17 6.35 17.78
CA LYS A 984 25.16 6.21 18.84
C LYS A 984 25.27 7.56 19.56
N PRO A 985 25.15 7.63 20.90
CA PRO A 985 25.60 8.82 21.60
C PRO A 985 27.05 9.05 21.15
N ALA A 986 27.34 10.28 20.68
CA ALA A 986 28.68 10.67 20.27
C ALA A 986 29.63 10.17 21.36
N SER A 987 30.61 9.34 20.98
CA SER A 987 31.52 8.75 21.97
C SER A 987 32.07 9.90 22.80
N PRO A 988 31.94 9.88 24.15
CA PRO A 988 32.60 10.88 24.95
C PRO A 988 34.08 10.88 24.54
N PRO A 989 34.72 12.05 24.37
CA PRO A 989 36.12 12.11 23.99
C PRO A 989 36.88 11.17 24.93
N ARG A 990 37.64 10.22 24.37
CA ARG A 990 38.43 9.25 25.12
C ARG A 990 39.12 10.00 26.26
N GLN A 991 38.69 9.77 27.49
CA GLN A 991 39.53 10.09 28.63
C GLN A 991 40.77 9.24 28.44
N LEU A 992 41.88 9.89 28.13
CA LEU A 992 43.20 9.29 28.20
C LEU A 992 43.33 8.76 29.63
N ASN A 993 43.40 7.44 29.78
CA ASN A 993 43.81 6.81 31.02
C ASN A 993 45.25 7.28 31.30
N GLU A 994 45.39 8.26 32.19
CA GLU A 994 46.62 8.47 32.95
C GLU A 994 46.74 7.36 33.98
N SER A 995 47.20 6.19 33.55
CA SER A 995 47.76 5.16 34.42
C SER A 995 48.54 4.16 33.57
N GLU A 996 49.83 4.42 33.37
CA GLU A 996 50.92 3.49 33.67
C GLU A 996 52.26 4.13 33.28
N GLU A 997 53.11 4.24 34.29
CA GLU A 997 54.54 4.60 34.25
C GLU A 997 55.37 3.66 33.37
#